data_AF-A0AAV7JJQ7-F1
#
_entry.id   AF-A0AAV7JJQ7-F1
#
_cell.length_a   1.000
_cell.length_b   1.000
_cell.length_c   1.000
_cell.angle_alpha   90.00
_cell.angle_beta   90.00
_cell.angle_gamma   90.00
#
_symmetry.space_group_name_H-M   'P 1'
#
loop_
_entity.id
_entity.type
_entity.pdbx_description
1 polymer ?
#
loop_
_entity_poly.entity_id
_entity_poly.type
_entity_poly.pdbx_seq_one_letter_code
_entity_poly.pdbx_strand_id
1 'polypeptide(L)'
;MDLHCVAFLEYQPSGIEQLCLHNSSQFLAVARSNGSIEFWESKLDTFSFLNSTPICQDRLIRSLVCRGDRLFSAGLDGIISEWIFGDISEKNRAMLDIPIWCMEKSSCGGLLAVGLENGAIKIYETKYDNLEYQKDLQKQTGRILSLAWHPVGELLACGFDNSSIATFSLSNGLCLQRITLDKHNKQNTFVWQIKFLIDHTLISGNSMGKIQFWNGKFGTLKQEYTLHEELADILAIFVNEKEDTIFASGVDSKLVQLKRIEMDGNSKWIPSGSIRFHSHDVKSIVACENKFILTGGVDTKIIIHNWQRFEQKKLIKQILPFISSSRETVKVAVERKVILFQMPNKLQVWSLTKDPKSANKDVDCLLELQTNSTDGLITSAISSKADFLSWSNRKITKFYHLDWNEQDDKCISKIKQIKHAPSHPSQILAFSQHSNHVISVFNLREISIFSLSSPKNVNLHHADVGYSVVKITPSKCGKYFASVSSDSAVYIYDIDNFKIITQLSSHSSKIVSIDFAPNITNIVITYSNSEIIIFDYINQKHTEWTRSFQDFRCQDLLTSHQIELTNLTATFVRDNRLILSSYNGLCVVRLEHIPESGELETRSKKRIKIAEEERIQYHFHADNFKISSQYNSILALVHISEEEALLVERPWEEIQKEFPSELFREKYGT
;
A
#
# COMPACT_ATOMS: atom_id res chain seq x y z
N MET A 1 6.51 21.20 23.59
CA MET A 1 6.67 20.94 22.16
C MET A 1 5.49 21.55 21.49
N ASP A 2 5.74 22.59 20.72
CA ASP A 2 4.77 23.22 19.85
C ASP A 2 4.67 22.37 18.57
N LEU A 3 3.43 22.10 18.15
CA LEU A 3 3.13 21.26 17.00
C LEU A 3 2.54 22.14 15.91
N HIS A 4 3.25 22.27 14.80
CA HIS A 4 2.71 22.87 13.59
C HIS A 4 1.80 21.82 12.93
N CYS A 5 0.49 22.00 13.03
CA CYS A 5 -0.47 21.11 12.36
C CYS A 5 -0.82 21.69 10.99
N VAL A 6 -0.54 20.93 9.92
CA VAL A 6 -0.78 21.32 8.53
C VAL A 6 -1.75 20.34 7.89
N ALA A 7 -2.83 20.86 7.29
CA ALA A 7 -3.87 20.04 6.64
C ALA A 7 -4.21 20.46 5.20
N PHE A 8 -3.47 21.42 4.60
CA PHE A 8 -3.78 21.93 3.25
C PHE A 8 -3.26 21.05 2.10
N LEU A 9 -2.61 19.92 2.39
CA LEU A 9 -2.00 19.08 1.35
C LEU A 9 -3.05 18.21 0.65
N GLU A 10 -3.10 18.32 -0.67
CA GLU A 10 -4.03 17.58 -1.56
C GLU A 10 -3.55 16.14 -1.82
N TYR A 11 -3.28 15.37 -0.76
CA TYR A 11 -3.03 13.94 -0.90
C TYR A 11 -4.36 13.21 -1.17
N GLN A 12 -4.40 12.44 -2.27
CA GLN A 12 -5.53 11.60 -2.62
C GLN A 12 -5.09 10.14 -2.89
N PRO A 13 -5.52 9.17 -2.07
CA PRO A 13 -5.25 7.77 -2.32
C PRO A 13 -6.07 7.26 -3.52
N SER A 14 -5.54 6.24 -4.20
CA SER A 14 -6.20 5.67 -5.39
C SER A 14 -7.01 4.42 -5.04
N GLY A 15 -8.13 4.22 -5.76
CA GLY A 15 -9.01 3.06 -5.61
C GLY A 15 -8.27 1.74 -5.83
N ILE A 16 -8.75 0.67 -5.19
CA ILE A 16 -8.20 -0.69 -5.32
C ILE A 16 -8.88 -1.37 -6.51
N GLU A 17 -8.09 -1.84 -7.47
CA GLU A 17 -8.57 -2.64 -8.60
C GLU A 17 -8.60 -4.13 -8.28
N GLN A 18 -7.54 -4.64 -7.64
CA GLN A 18 -7.49 -6.04 -7.21
C GLN A 18 -6.61 -6.25 -5.99
N LEU A 19 -7.03 -7.18 -5.12
CA LEU A 19 -6.24 -7.76 -4.04
C LEU A 19 -5.74 -9.15 -4.47
N CYS A 20 -4.49 -9.47 -4.19
CA CYS A 20 -3.94 -10.82 -4.32
C CYS A 20 -3.21 -11.21 -3.05
N LEU A 21 -3.68 -12.25 -2.37
CA LEU A 21 -3.06 -12.77 -1.16
C LEU A 21 -2.37 -14.10 -1.45
N HIS A 22 -1.17 -14.28 -0.90
CA HIS A 22 -0.50 -15.57 -0.87
C HIS A 22 -0.43 -16.08 0.58
N ASN A 23 -1.30 -17.04 0.92
CA ASN A 23 -1.49 -17.50 2.29
C ASN A 23 -0.22 -18.09 2.92
N SER A 24 0.61 -18.82 2.17
CA SER A 24 1.80 -19.47 2.75
C SER A 24 2.94 -18.51 3.00
N SER A 25 3.10 -17.48 2.17
CA SER A 25 4.16 -16.47 2.34
C SER A 25 3.70 -15.25 3.12
N GLN A 26 2.44 -15.20 3.56
CA GLN A 26 1.91 -14.10 4.36
C GLN A 26 2.09 -12.74 3.68
N PHE A 27 1.87 -12.67 2.36
CA PHE A 27 1.97 -11.43 1.59
C PHE A 27 0.65 -11.07 0.90
N LEU A 28 0.33 -9.79 0.94
CA LEU A 28 -0.80 -9.17 0.23
C LEU A 28 -0.25 -8.17 -0.79
N ALA A 29 -0.62 -8.36 -2.06
CA ALA A 29 -0.43 -7.39 -3.12
C ALA A 29 -1.73 -6.65 -3.41
N VAL A 30 -1.65 -5.34 -3.58
CA VAL A 30 -2.80 -4.45 -3.84
C VAL A 30 -2.53 -3.65 -5.10
N ALA A 31 -3.27 -3.93 -6.17
CA ALA A 31 -3.23 -3.12 -7.39
C ALA A 31 -4.12 -1.90 -7.22
N ARG A 32 -3.56 -0.72 -7.44
CA ARG A 32 -4.25 0.58 -7.37
C ARG A 32 -4.60 1.08 -8.77
N SER A 33 -5.68 1.86 -8.86
CA SER A 33 -6.17 2.48 -10.11
C SER A 33 -5.18 3.44 -10.77
N ASN A 34 -4.19 3.94 -10.03
CA ASN A 34 -3.09 4.76 -10.55
C ASN A 34 -1.93 3.94 -11.14
N GLY A 35 -2.10 2.62 -11.26
CA GLY A 35 -1.10 1.71 -11.83
C GLY A 35 0.03 1.27 -10.90
N SER A 36 -0.01 1.67 -9.63
CA SER A 36 0.93 1.16 -8.63
C SER A 36 0.46 -0.17 -8.03
N ILE A 37 1.42 -0.96 -7.58
CA ILE A 37 1.21 -2.18 -6.80
C ILE A 37 1.80 -1.93 -5.42
N GLU A 38 1.00 -2.07 -4.38
CA GLU A 38 1.48 -2.06 -3.01
C GLU A 38 1.71 -3.48 -2.53
N PHE A 39 2.75 -3.66 -1.72
CA PHE A 39 3.14 -4.92 -1.12
C PHE A 39 3.03 -4.78 0.40
N TRP A 40 2.35 -5.76 1.01
CA TRP A 40 2.05 -5.78 2.43
C TRP A 40 2.45 -7.14 3.01
N GLU A 41 2.99 -7.14 4.22
CA GLU A 41 3.11 -8.35 5.04
C GLU A 41 1.80 -8.55 5.80
N SER A 42 1.30 -9.78 5.83
CA SER A 42 -0.01 -10.20 6.33
C SER A 42 0.16 -11.33 7.34
N LYS A 43 0.31 -11.00 8.62
CA LYS A 43 0.40 -11.97 9.73
C LYS A 43 -0.91 -11.98 10.50
N LEU A 44 -1.69 -13.05 10.39
CA LEU A 44 -2.99 -13.21 11.08
C LEU A 44 -3.97 -12.04 10.78
N ASP A 45 -4.09 -11.09 11.73
CA ASP A 45 -4.92 -9.88 11.68
C ASP A 45 -4.11 -8.58 11.57
N THR A 46 -2.78 -8.70 11.50
CA THR A 46 -1.85 -7.59 11.35
C THR A 46 -1.38 -7.48 9.91
N PHE A 47 -1.49 -6.28 9.37
CA PHE A 47 -1.03 -5.93 8.04
C PHE A 47 -0.04 -4.80 8.21
N SER A 48 1.13 -4.92 7.58
CA SER A 48 2.14 -3.87 7.55
C SER A 48 2.55 -3.59 6.12
N PHE A 49 2.69 -2.32 5.80
CA PHE A 49 3.09 -1.89 4.49
C PHE A 49 4.59 -2.15 4.32
N LEU A 50 4.99 -2.73 3.19
CA LEU A 50 6.39 -2.98 2.85
C LEU A 50 6.92 -1.96 1.84
N ASN A 51 6.41 -2.01 0.62
CA ASN A 51 6.83 -1.13 -0.47
C ASN A 51 5.74 -1.00 -1.54
N SER A 52 5.93 -0.13 -2.52
CA SER A 52 5.03 0.01 -3.66
C SER A 52 5.75 0.41 -4.94
N THR A 53 5.32 -0.14 -6.08
CA THR A 53 5.87 0.25 -7.39
C THR A 53 5.51 1.70 -7.73
N PRO A 54 6.37 2.45 -8.44
CA PRO A 54 6.09 3.84 -8.78
C PRO A 54 4.76 3.99 -9.53
N ILE A 55 4.06 5.10 -9.29
CA ILE A 55 2.81 5.43 -9.98
C ILE A 55 3.06 5.55 -11.48
N CYS A 56 2.15 5.01 -12.29
CA CYS A 56 2.27 5.00 -13.74
C CYS A 56 0.87 5.03 -14.34
N GLN A 57 0.41 6.22 -14.73
CA GLN A 57 -0.95 6.42 -15.21
C GLN A 57 -1.24 5.64 -16.51
N ASP A 58 -0.22 5.39 -17.33
CA ASP A 58 -0.33 4.61 -18.57
C ASP A 58 -0.46 3.10 -18.32
N ARG A 59 -0.20 2.63 -17.08
CA ARG A 59 -0.18 1.22 -16.72
C ARG A 59 -1.36 0.88 -15.82
N LEU A 60 -2.54 0.72 -16.41
CA LEU A 60 -3.74 0.33 -15.68
C LEU A 60 -3.74 -1.17 -15.39
N ILE A 61 -3.34 -1.54 -14.18
CA ILE A 61 -3.30 -2.94 -13.73
C ILE A 61 -4.72 -3.44 -13.50
N ARG A 62 -5.07 -4.52 -14.19
CA ARG A 62 -6.39 -5.17 -14.12
C ARG A 62 -6.35 -6.51 -13.41
N SER A 63 -5.20 -7.19 -13.46
CA SER A 63 -5.07 -8.53 -12.93
C SER A 63 -3.79 -8.74 -12.12
N LEU A 64 -3.93 -9.32 -10.93
CA LEU A 64 -2.86 -9.81 -10.08
C LEU A 64 -3.03 -11.31 -9.81
N VAL A 65 -1.96 -12.09 -9.96
CA VAL A 65 -1.95 -13.53 -9.69
C VAL A 65 -0.67 -13.92 -8.96
N CYS A 66 -0.83 -14.54 -7.78
CA CYS A 66 0.28 -14.95 -6.92
C CYS A 66 0.55 -16.46 -7.08
N ARG A 67 1.81 -16.86 -7.34
CA ARG A 67 2.21 -18.26 -7.47
C ARG A 67 3.57 -18.52 -6.81
N GLY A 68 3.55 -19.15 -5.64
CA GLY A 68 4.75 -19.27 -4.81
C GLY A 68 5.22 -17.87 -4.40
N ASP A 69 6.52 -17.63 -4.44
CA ASP A 69 7.11 -16.32 -4.08
C ASP A 69 7.11 -15.29 -5.22
N ARG A 70 6.31 -15.54 -6.26
CA ARG A 70 6.21 -14.69 -7.45
C ARG A 70 4.81 -14.12 -7.60
N LEU A 71 4.76 -12.87 -8.03
CA LEU A 71 3.54 -12.15 -8.38
C LEU A 71 3.57 -11.83 -9.88
N PHE A 72 2.46 -12.11 -10.56
CA PHE A 72 2.24 -11.68 -11.93
C PHE A 72 1.23 -10.54 -11.92
N SER A 73 1.55 -9.44 -12.58
CA SER A 73 0.63 -8.32 -12.82
C SER A 73 0.41 -8.15 -14.30
N ALA A 74 -0.84 -7.90 -14.71
CA ALA A 74 -1.16 -7.53 -16.07
C ALA A 74 -2.23 -6.44 -16.14
N GLY A 75 -2.21 -5.69 -17.22
CA GLY A 75 -3.07 -4.53 -17.40
C GLY A 75 -3.46 -4.26 -18.84
N LEU A 76 -4.10 -3.11 -19.02
CA LEU A 76 -4.57 -2.65 -20.32
C LEU A 76 -3.42 -2.20 -21.25
N ASP A 77 -2.20 -2.08 -20.71
CA ASP A 77 -0.98 -1.88 -21.48
C ASP A 77 -0.57 -3.12 -22.29
N GLY A 78 -1.21 -4.27 -22.05
CA GLY A 78 -0.95 -5.52 -22.79
C GLY A 78 0.33 -6.23 -22.32
N ILE A 79 0.74 -5.95 -21.09
CA ILE A 79 2.04 -6.37 -20.56
C ILE A 79 1.82 -7.23 -19.33
N ILE A 80 2.54 -8.34 -19.26
CA ILE A 80 2.66 -9.17 -18.07
C ILE A 80 4.03 -8.89 -17.45
N SER A 81 4.05 -8.40 -16.21
CA SER A 81 5.28 -8.31 -15.42
C SER A 81 5.28 -9.34 -14.30
N GLU A 82 6.43 -9.98 -14.13
CA GLU A 82 6.73 -10.90 -13.04
C GLU A 82 7.54 -10.15 -11.97
N TRP A 83 7.08 -10.24 -10.73
CA TRP A 83 7.69 -9.61 -9.56
C TRP A 83 8.08 -10.67 -8.54
N ILE A 84 9.21 -10.45 -7.87
CA ILE A 84 9.66 -11.27 -6.74
C ILE A 84 9.30 -10.54 -5.44
N PHE A 85 8.56 -11.18 -4.54
CA PHE A 85 8.08 -10.54 -3.31
C PHE A 85 9.20 -10.10 -2.35
N GLY A 86 10.30 -10.85 -2.27
CA GLY A 86 11.38 -10.57 -1.30
C GLY A 86 12.16 -9.29 -1.58
N ASP A 87 12.56 -9.09 -2.84
CA ASP A 87 13.33 -7.91 -3.29
C ASP A 87 12.46 -6.82 -3.92
N ILE A 88 11.16 -7.10 -4.15
CA ILE A 88 10.19 -6.20 -4.77
C ILE A 88 10.77 -5.60 -6.06
N SER A 89 11.32 -6.47 -6.91
CA SER A 89 11.93 -6.13 -8.19
C SER A 89 11.19 -6.81 -9.33
N GLU A 90 11.13 -6.12 -10.47
CA GLU A 90 10.62 -6.71 -11.71
C GLU A 90 11.68 -7.66 -12.27
N LYS A 91 11.29 -8.91 -12.50
CA LYS A 91 12.19 -9.97 -12.97
C LYS A 91 12.11 -10.15 -14.48
N ASN A 92 10.91 -10.41 -14.97
CA ASN A 92 10.64 -10.69 -16.38
C ASN A 92 9.42 -9.91 -16.86
N ARG A 93 9.36 -9.67 -18.17
CA ARG A 93 8.27 -8.96 -18.83
C ARG A 93 7.91 -9.64 -20.15
N ALA A 94 6.62 -9.88 -20.37
CA ALA A 94 6.09 -10.35 -21.64
C ALA A 94 5.13 -9.30 -22.22
N MET A 95 5.29 -8.98 -23.51
CA MET A 95 4.47 -8.00 -24.23
C MET A 95 3.56 -8.72 -25.23
N LEU A 96 2.26 -8.43 -25.18
CA LEU A 96 1.26 -9.01 -26.07
C LEU A 96 0.63 -7.97 -27.02
N ASP A 97 0.91 -6.67 -26.81
CA ASP A 97 0.38 -5.51 -27.56
C ASP A 97 -1.16 -5.49 -27.69
N ILE A 98 -1.84 -6.23 -26.82
CA ILE A 98 -3.30 -6.33 -26.75
C ILE A 98 -3.68 -6.20 -25.28
N PRO A 99 -4.64 -5.34 -24.91
CA PRO A 99 -5.04 -5.15 -23.52
C PRO A 99 -5.44 -6.46 -22.84
N ILE A 100 -4.88 -6.68 -21.65
CA ILE A 100 -5.13 -7.85 -20.81
C ILE A 100 -6.16 -7.47 -19.77
N TRP A 101 -7.26 -8.21 -19.72
CA TRP A 101 -8.38 -7.94 -18.82
C TRP A 101 -8.35 -8.79 -17.56
N CYS A 102 -7.90 -10.03 -17.66
CA CYS A 102 -7.86 -10.96 -16.56
C CYS A 102 -6.76 -12.01 -16.75
N MET A 103 -6.23 -12.50 -15.63
CA MET A 103 -5.35 -13.67 -15.57
C MET A 103 -5.85 -14.60 -14.47
N GLU A 104 -5.64 -15.90 -14.64
CA GLU A 104 -5.91 -16.89 -13.60
C GLU A 104 -4.87 -18.02 -13.66
N LYS A 105 -4.35 -18.44 -12.50
CA LYS A 105 -3.42 -19.57 -12.40
C LYS A 105 -4.15 -20.90 -12.35
N SER A 106 -3.55 -21.91 -12.96
CA SER A 106 -3.97 -23.30 -12.71
C SER A 106 -3.53 -23.76 -11.31
N SER A 107 -4.43 -24.47 -10.63
CA SER A 107 -4.18 -25.17 -9.36
C SER A 107 -3.05 -26.21 -9.50
N CYS A 108 -2.95 -26.86 -10.66
CA CYS A 108 -1.95 -27.88 -10.96
C CYS A 108 -1.09 -27.49 -12.18
N GLY A 109 0.16 -27.94 -12.23
CA GLY A 109 0.93 -27.98 -13.49
C GLY A 109 1.63 -26.71 -13.97
N GLY A 110 1.71 -25.63 -13.20
CA GLY A 110 2.57 -24.50 -13.56
C GLY A 110 1.99 -23.50 -14.56
N LEU A 111 0.69 -23.55 -14.87
CA LEU A 111 0.13 -22.74 -15.95
C LEU A 111 -0.51 -21.43 -15.47
N LEU A 112 -0.47 -20.42 -16.35
CA LEU A 112 -1.12 -19.12 -16.22
C LEU A 112 -1.93 -18.86 -17.48
N ALA A 113 -3.24 -18.67 -17.34
CA ALA A 113 -4.11 -18.26 -18.43
C ALA A 113 -4.27 -16.74 -18.45
N VAL A 114 -4.28 -16.16 -19.65
CA VAL A 114 -4.36 -14.72 -19.89
C VAL A 114 -5.50 -14.45 -20.87
N GLY A 115 -6.50 -13.67 -20.42
CA GLY A 115 -7.68 -13.30 -21.19
C GLY A 115 -7.52 -11.91 -21.82
N LEU A 116 -7.68 -11.84 -23.14
CA LEU A 116 -7.42 -10.63 -23.92
C LEU A 116 -8.70 -9.93 -24.37
N GLU A 117 -8.55 -8.66 -24.73
CA GLU A 117 -9.65 -7.84 -25.25
C GLU A 117 -10.28 -8.38 -26.55
N ASN A 118 -9.50 -9.04 -27.38
CA ASN A 118 -9.97 -9.53 -28.67
C ASN A 118 -10.59 -10.94 -28.62
N GLY A 119 -10.79 -11.51 -27.42
CA GLY A 119 -11.37 -12.83 -27.22
C GLY A 119 -10.40 -14.00 -27.36
N ALA A 120 -9.09 -13.73 -27.47
CA ALA A 120 -8.06 -14.75 -27.43
C ALA A 120 -7.65 -15.07 -25.98
N ILE A 121 -7.34 -16.35 -25.74
CA ILE A 121 -6.82 -16.83 -24.46
C ILE A 121 -5.42 -17.38 -24.72
N LYS A 122 -4.43 -16.81 -24.04
CA LYS A 122 -3.05 -17.29 -24.10
C LYS A 122 -2.70 -18.07 -22.84
N ILE A 123 -2.03 -19.19 -23.00
CA ILE A 123 -1.51 -20.01 -21.91
C ILE A 123 -0.01 -19.83 -21.83
N TYR A 124 0.47 -19.50 -20.64
CA TYR A 124 1.87 -19.41 -20.28
C TYR A 124 2.23 -20.51 -19.29
N GLU A 125 3.42 -21.07 -19.44
CA GLU A 125 4.06 -21.91 -18.44
C GLU A 125 4.93 -21.06 -17.52
N THR A 126 4.82 -21.32 -16.23
CA THR A 126 5.53 -20.62 -15.15
C THR A 126 6.50 -21.56 -14.42
N LYS A 127 6.91 -22.68 -15.02
CA LYS A 127 7.87 -23.59 -14.40
C LYS A 127 9.30 -23.04 -14.53
N TYR A 128 10.21 -23.57 -13.71
CA TYR A 128 11.64 -23.27 -13.77
C TYR A 128 11.99 -21.77 -13.73
N ASP A 129 11.18 -21.00 -13.00
CA ASP A 129 11.46 -19.59 -12.73
C ASP A 129 11.45 -18.68 -13.99
N ASN A 130 10.79 -19.14 -15.06
CA ASN A 130 10.53 -18.37 -16.28
C ASN A 130 9.03 -18.19 -16.54
N LEU A 131 8.69 -17.23 -17.40
CA LEU A 131 7.35 -17.02 -17.96
C LEU A 131 7.42 -17.29 -19.48
N GLU A 132 7.01 -18.47 -19.91
CA GLU A 132 7.14 -18.93 -21.30
C GLU A 132 5.76 -19.11 -21.95
N TYR A 133 5.60 -18.61 -23.17
CA TYR A 133 4.37 -18.81 -23.93
C TYR A 133 4.26 -20.27 -24.37
N GLN A 134 3.11 -20.89 -24.11
CA GLN A 134 2.86 -22.29 -24.47
C GLN A 134 1.97 -22.41 -25.72
N LYS A 135 0.75 -21.86 -25.65
CA LYS A 135 -0.24 -21.98 -26.73
C LYS A 135 -1.40 -21.00 -26.59
N ASP A 136 -2.15 -20.86 -27.67
CA ASP A 136 -3.44 -20.19 -27.71
C ASP A 136 -4.58 -21.22 -27.64
N LEU A 137 -5.68 -20.88 -26.96
CA LEU A 137 -6.94 -21.62 -27.09
C LEU A 137 -7.79 -21.05 -28.23
N GLN A 138 -8.79 -21.81 -28.66
CA GLN A 138 -9.70 -21.40 -29.74
C GLN A 138 -10.33 -20.03 -29.46
N LYS A 139 -9.91 -19.02 -30.23
CA LYS A 139 -10.37 -17.64 -30.11
C LYS A 139 -11.90 -17.56 -30.19
N GLN A 140 -12.49 -16.80 -29.28
CA GLN A 140 -13.93 -16.50 -29.27
C GLN A 140 -14.21 -15.06 -29.66
N THR A 141 -15.48 -14.76 -29.85
CA THR A 141 -15.97 -13.39 -30.06
C THR A 141 -16.18 -12.70 -28.72
N GLY A 142 -15.87 -11.40 -28.63
CA GLY A 142 -16.08 -10.59 -27.42
C GLY A 142 -14.84 -10.50 -26.53
N ARG A 143 -14.81 -9.49 -25.66
CA ARG A 143 -13.75 -9.28 -24.68
C ARG A 143 -13.90 -10.27 -23.54
N ILE A 144 -12.79 -10.89 -23.11
CA ILE A 144 -12.78 -11.78 -21.95
C ILE A 144 -12.64 -10.91 -20.71
N LEU A 145 -13.61 -10.98 -19.80
CA LEU A 145 -13.63 -10.19 -18.58
C LEU A 145 -13.14 -10.98 -17.36
N SER A 146 -13.35 -12.30 -17.36
CA SER A 146 -12.96 -13.17 -16.26
C SER A 146 -12.62 -14.59 -16.73
N LEU A 147 -11.74 -15.23 -15.97
CA LEU A 147 -11.28 -16.60 -16.19
C LEU A 147 -11.44 -17.41 -14.90
N ALA A 148 -11.77 -18.69 -15.03
CA ALA A 148 -11.76 -19.65 -13.91
C ALA A 148 -11.28 -21.02 -14.36
N TRP A 149 -10.21 -21.50 -13.72
CA TRP A 149 -9.77 -22.87 -13.90
C TRP A 149 -10.69 -23.83 -13.15
N HIS A 150 -11.00 -24.95 -13.77
CA HIS A 150 -11.53 -26.09 -13.02
C HIS A 150 -10.46 -26.57 -12.03
N PRO A 151 -10.81 -26.98 -10.79
CA PRO A 151 -9.82 -27.33 -9.77
C PRO A 151 -8.87 -28.48 -10.16
N VAL A 152 -9.29 -29.36 -11.08
CA VAL A 152 -8.46 -30.46 -11.63
C VAL A 152 -7.46 -29.97 -12.70
N GLY A 153 -7.69 -28.79 -13.31
CA GLY A 153 -6.79 -28.14 -14.27
C GLY A 153 -6.95 -28.54 -15.73
N GLU A 154 -7.92 -29.39 -16.07
CA GLU A 154 -8.17 -29.83 -17.45
C GLU A 154 -9.07 -28.88 -18.24
N LEU A 155 -9.89 -28.09 -17.54
CA LEU A 155 -10.89 -27.21 -18.13
C LEU A 155 -10.68 -25.76 -17.67
N LEU A 156 -11.00 -24.84 -18.56
CA LEU A 156 -11.00 -23.40 -18.30
C LEU A 156 -12.35 -22.81 -18.69
N ALA A 157 -12.95 -22.00 -17.83
CA ALA A 157 -14.16 -21.26 -18.11
C ALA A 157 -13.85 -19.76 -18.27
N CYS A 158 -14.60 -19.10 -19.14
CA CYS A 158 -14.40 -17.69 -19.49
C CYS A 158 -15.73 -16.95 -19.49
N GLY A 159 -15.77 -15.76 -18.89
CA GLY A 159 -16.88 -14.81 -18.99
C GLY A 159 -16.57 -13.70 -19.99
N PHE A 160 -17.54 -13.33 -20.83
CA PHE A 160 -17.38 -12.34 -21.89
C PHE A 160 -18.30 -11.10 -21.70
N ASP A 161 -18.01 -10.04 -22.45
CA ASP A 161 -18.83 -8.82 -22.57
C ASP A 161 -20.03 -8.95 -23.55
N ASN A 162 -20.22 -10.10 -24.17
CA ASN A 162 -21.21 -10.32 -25.21
C ASN A 162 -22.31 -11.30 -24.79
N SER A 163 -22.65 -11.33 -23.50
CA SER A 163 -23.69 -12.21 -22.93
C SER A 163 -23.38 -13.69 -23.16
N SER A 164 -22.10 -14.06 -23.08
CA SER A 164 -21.72 -15.47 -23.19
C SER A 164 -20.72 -15.89 -22.14
N ILE A 165 -20.77 -17.19 -21.85
CA ILE A 165 -19.77 -17.94 -21.11
C ILE A 165 -19.29 -19.07 -22.02
N ALA A 166 -18.00 -19.34 -22.02
CA ALA A 166 -17.46 -20.49 -22.75
C ALA A 166 -16.59 -21.36 -21.83
N THR A 167 -16.57 -22.66 -22.10
CA THR A 167 -15.64 -23.60 -21.46
C THR A 167 -14.72 -24.22 -22.51
N PHE A 168 -13.47 -24.47 -22.14
CA PHE A 168 -12.43 -24.97 -23.02
C PHE A 168 -11.78 -26.21 -22.43
N SER A 169 -11.38 -27.13 -23.30
CA SER A 169 -10.46 -28.19 -22.93
C SER A 169 -9.02 -27.73 -23.12
N LEU A 170 -8.21 -27.88 -22.07
CA LEU A 170 -6.80 -27.57 -22.15
C LEU A 170 -6.06 -28.58 -23.05
N SER A 171 -6.48 -29.85 -23.14
CA SER A 171 -5.72 -30.86 -23.90
C SER A 171 -5.67 -30.57 -25.40
N ASN A 172 -6.82 -30.26 -26.00
CA ASN A 172 -6.95 -29.99 -27.43
C ASN A 172 -7.10 -28.50 -27.78
N GLY A 173 -7.29 -27.62 -26.80
CA GLY A 173 -7.43 -26.17 -27.00
C GLY A 173 -8.78 -25.73 -27.57
N LEU A 174 -9.77 -26.62 -27.66
CA LEU A 174 -11.06 -26.35 -28.29
C LEU A 174 -12.09 -25.83 -27.28
N CYS A 175 -13.01 -25.00 -27.77
CA CYS A 175 -14.22 -24.61 -27.06
C CYS A 175 -15.19 -25.80 -26.99
N LEU A 176 -15.55 -26.21 -25.78
CA LEU A 176 -16.47 -27.32 -25.53
C LEU A 176 -17.93 -26.87 -25.46
N GLN A 177 -18.19 -25.85 -24.64
CA GLN A 177 -19.54 -25.35 -24.40
C GLN A 177 -19.57 -23.83 -24.56
N ARG A 178 -20.68 -23.34 -25.11
CA ARG A 178 -21.04 -21.92 -25.11
C ARG A 178 -22.42 -21.75 -24.49
N ILE A 179 -22.49 -20.94 -23.45
CA ILE A 179 -23.72 -20.61 -22.72
C ILE A 179 -24.07 -19.17 -23.07
N THR A 180 -25.33 -18.91 -23.42
CA THR A 180 -25.83 -17.55 -23.73
C THR A 180 -26.67 -17.06 -22.57
N LEU A 181 -26.40 -15.85 -22.12
CA LEU A 181 -27.14 -15.17 -21.06
C LEU A 181 -28.21 -14.27 -21.67
N ASP A 182 -29.24 -13.99 -20.87
CA ASP A 182 -30.27 -13.03 -21.23
C ASP A 182 -29.68 -11.64 -21.45
N LYS A 183 -30.25 -10.92 -22.41
CA LYS A 183 -29.92 -9.51 -22.70
C LYS A 183 -30.98 -8.61 -22.10
N HIS A 184 -30.57 -7.46 -21.59
CA HIS A 184 -31.50 -6.45 -21.08
C HIS A 184 -31.67 -5.32 -22.09
N ASN A 185 -32.91 -5.05 -22.52
CA ASN A 185 -33.21 -3.99 -23.50
C ASN A 185 -32.30 -4.03 -24.75
N LYS A 186 -32.01 -5.24 -25.26
CA LYS A 186 -31.10 -5.52 -26.38
C LYS A 186 -29.61 -5.20 -26.12
N GLN A 187 -29.24 -4.68 -24.95
CA GLN A 187 -27.86 -4.52 -24.53
C GLN A 187 -27.28 -5.85 -24.04
N ASN A 188 -25.99 -6.05 -24.29
CA ASN A 188 -25.30 -7.25 -23.83
C ASN A 188 -25.13 -7.20 -22.31
N THR A 189 -25.44 -8.32 -21.66
CA THR A 189 -25.03 -8.61 -20.29
C THR A 189 -23.54 -8.96 -20.23
N PHE A 190 -22.79 -8.33 -19.32
CA PHE A 190 -21.37 -8.56 -19.13
C PHE A 190 -21.14 -9.57 -18.00
N VAL A 191 -20.27 -10.55 -18.20
CA VAL A 191 -19.90 -11.54 -17.18
C VAL A 191 -18.59 -11.13 -16.51
N TRP A 192 -18.70 -10.21 -15.55
CA TRP A 192 -17.58 -9.61 -14.84
C TRP A 192 -16.75 -10.59 -14.02
N GLN A 193 -17.38 -11.62 -13.46
CA GLN A 193 -16.67 -12.65 -12.70
C GLN A 193 -17.24 -14.04 -12.94
N ILE A 194 -16.35 -15.03 -13.05
CA ILE A 194 -16.69 -16.44 -13.13
C ILE A 194 -15.86 -17.26 -12.14
N LYS A 195 -16.45 -18.31 -11.56
CA LYS A 195 -15.77 -19.33 -10.75
C LYS A 195 -16.22 -20.72 -11.15
N PHE A 196 -15.33 -21.71 -11.03
CA PHE A 196 -15.57 -23.08 -11.48
C PHE A 196 -15.34 -24.05 -10.32
N LEU A 197 -16.40 -24.77 -9.93
CA LEU A 197 -16.42 -25.71 -8.83
C LEU A 197 -15.99 -27.12 -9.25
N ILE A 198 -15.62 -27.96 -8.29
CA ILE A 198 -15.22 -29.36 -8.51
C ILE A 198 -16.35 -30.22 -9.11
N ASP A 199 -17.60 -29.89 -8.79
CA ASP A 199 -18.79 -30.59 -9.30
C ASP A 199 -19.21 -30.14 -10.71
N HIS A 200 -18.33 -29.38 -11.38
CA HIS A 200 -18.54 -28.70 -12.65
C HIS A 200 -19.61 -27.61 -12.64
N THR A 201 -20.01 -27.07 -11.49
CA THR A 201 -20.87 -25.89 -11.44
C THR A 201 -20.06 -24.64 -11.78
N LEU A 202 -20.58 -23.82 -12.68
CA LEU A 202 -20.04 -22.48 -12.94
C LEU A 202 -20.88 -21.46 -12.17
N ILE A 203 -20.21 -20.53 -11.50
CA ILE A 203 -20.83 -19.41 -10.82
C ILE A 203 -20.47 -18.15 -11.60
N SER A 204 -21.46 -17.39 -12.04
CA SER A 204 -21.24 -16.13 -12.75
C SER A 204 -21.89 -14.96 -12.04
N GLY A 205 -21.15 -13.86 -11.90
CA GLY A 205 -21.65 -12.54 -11.53
C GLY A 205 -21.65 -11.65 -12.76
N ASN A 206 -22.77 -10.96 -12.99
CA ASN A 206 -22.96 -10.21 -14.23
C ASN A 206 -23.37 -8.75 -13.99
N SER A 207 -23.49 -7.99 -15.08
CA SER A 207 -23.88 -6.57 -15.09
C SER A 207 -25.37 -6.31 -14.78
N MET A 208 -26.13 -7.36 -14.45
CA MET A 208 -27.55 -7.26 -14.13
C MET A 208 -27.81 -7.40 -12.62
N GLY A 209 -26.76 -7.47 -11.79
CA GLY A 209 -26.88 -7.76 -10.36
C GLY A 209 -27.24 -9.21 -10.05
N LYS A 210 -27.13 -10.11 -11.03
CA LYS A 210 -27.52 -11.51 -10.90
C LYS A 210 -26.33 -12.42 -10.66
N ILE A 211 -26.43 -13.23 -9.60
CA ILE A 211 -25.54 -14.37 -9.34
C ILE A 211 -26.23 -15.61 -9.92
N GLN A 212 -25.61 -16.23 -10.91
CA GLN A 212 -26.17 -17.39 -11.62
C GLN A 212 -25.28 -18.62 -11.45
N PHE A 213 -25.92 -19.78 -11.31
CA PHE A 213 -25.28 -21.07 -11.15
C PHE A 213 -25.62 -21.95 -12.35
N TRP A 214 -24.62 -22.42 -13.07
CA TRP A 214 -24.79 -23.17 -14.30
C TRP A 214 -24.21 -24.57 -14.15
N ASN A 215 -24.83 -25.55 -14.79
CA ASN A 215 -24.18 -26.83 -15.04
C ASN A 215 -23.15 -26.66 -16.15
N GLY A 216 -21.86 -26.65 -15.81
CA GLY A 216 -20.77 -26.46 -16.79
C GLY A 216 -20.62 -27.57 -17.82
N LYS A 217 -21.18 -28.77 -17.59
CA LYS A 217 -21.18 -29.88 -18.56
C LYS A 217 -22.24 -29.72 -19.64
N PHE A 218 -23.45 -29.30 -19.26
CA PHE A 218 -24.60 -29.22 -20.16
C PHE A 218 -24.96 -27.79 -20.56
N GLY A 219 -24.37 -26.78 -19.90
CA GLY A 219 -24.65 -25.36 -20.13
C GLY A 219 -26.02 -24.89 -19.65
N THR A 220 -26.65 -25.60 -18.72
CA THR A 220 -28.01 -25.28 -18.24
C THR A 220 -27.99 -24.47 -16.94
N LEU A 221 -28.90 -23.51 -16.79
CA LEU A 221 -29.05 -22.72 -15.57
C LEU A 221 -29.68 -23.58 -14.47
N LYS A 222 -29.02 -23.67 -13.31
CA LYS A 222 -29.51 -24.37 -12.11
C LYS A 222 -30.25 -23.43 -11.16
N GLN A 223 -29.66 -22.26 -10.89
CA GLN A 223 -30.19 -21.27 -9.94
C GLN A 223 -29.81 -19.85 -10.37
N GLU A 224 -30.63 -18.88 -9.98
CA GLU A 224 -30.39 -17.46 -10.17
C GLU A 224 -30.84 -16.69 -8.92
N TYR A 225 -30.05 -15.69 -8.54
CA TYR A 225 -30.39 -14.76 -7.46
C TYR A 225 -30.07 -13.32 -7.84
N THR A 226 -31.03 -12.42 -7.62
CA THR A 226 -30.84 -10.96 -7.69
C THR A 226 -30.72 -10.42 -6.27
N LEU A 227 -29.51 -10.46 -5.70
CA LEU A 227 -29.25 -10.00 -4.33
C LEU A 227 -28.66 -8.60 -4.27
N HIS A 228 -28.13 -8.11 -5.39
CA HIS A 228 -27.67 -6.73 -5.54
C HIS A 228 -28.81 -5.87 -6.10
N GLU A 229 -28.63 -4.54 -6.05
CA GLU A 229 -29.58 -3.61 -6.69
C GLU A 229 -29.70 -3.91 -8.20
N GLU A 230 -30.88 -3.66 -8.77
CA GLU A 230 -31.14 -3.97 -10.18
C GLU A 230 -30.17 -3.19 -11.07
N LEU A 231 -29.55 -3.88 -12.05
CA LEU A 231 -28.51 -3.33 -12.92
C LEU A 231 -27.20 -2.92 -12.20
N ALA A 232 -26.99 -3.32 -10.95
CA ALA A 232 -25.71 -3.13 -10.28
C ALA A 232 -24.74 -4.26 -10.64
N ASP A 233 -23.59 -3.92 -11.21
CA ASP A 233 -22.59 -4.90 -11.62
C ASP A 233 -22.01 -5.69 -10.44
N ILE A 234 -21.94 -7.03 -10.59
CA ILE A 234 -21.21 -7.90 -9.65
C ILE A 234 -19.76 -7.99 -10.12
N LEU A 235 -18.85 -7.36 -9.39
CA LEU A 235 -17.46 -7.18 -9.78
C LEU A 235 -16.53 -8.28 -9.26
N ALA A 236 -16.87 -8.90 -8.12
CA ALA A 236 -16.06 -9.96 -7.54
C ALA A 236 -16.91 -11.07 -6.91
N ILE A 237 -16.39 -12.28 -7.01
CA ILE A 237 -16.92 -13.50 -6.41
C ILE A 237 -15.72 -14.29 -5.88
N PHE A 238 -15.85 -14.72 -4.64
CA PHE A 238 -14.93 -15.61 -3.96
C PHE A 238 -15.68 -16.88 -3.53
N VAL A 239 -15.04 -18.03 -3.72
CA VAL A 239 -15.52 -19.34 -3.28
C VAL A 239 -14.49 -19.90 -2.30
N ASN A 240 -14.95 -20.40 -1.15
CA ASN A 240 -14.05 -21.00 -0.19
C ASN A 240 -13.51 -22.37 -0.64
N GLU A 241 -12.43 -22.83 -0.02
CA GLU A 241 -11.76 -24.09 -0.38
C GLU A 241 -12.68 -25.33 -0.26
N LYS A 242 -13.66 -25.30 0.63
CA LYS A 242 -14.65 -26.37 0.81
C LYS A 242 -15.80 -26.34 -0.22
N GLU A 243 -15.89 -25.27 -1.01
CA GLU A 243 -16.98 -25.01 -1.96
C GLU A 243 -18.39 -25.07 -1.33
N ASP A 244 -18.50 -24.69 -0.06
CA ASP A 244 -19.74 -24.62 0.71
C ASP A 244 -20.23 -23.18 0.93
N THR A 245 -19.38 -22.18 0.68
CA THR A 245 -19.67 -20.78 0.96
C THR A 245 -19.10 -19.92 -0.16
N ILE A 246 -19.92 -18.99 -0.64
CA ILE A 246 -19.49 -17.95 -1.58
C ILE A 246 -19.78 -16.56 -1.04
N PHE A 247 -18.94 -15.62 -1.47
CA PHE A 247 -19.12 -14.20 -1.26
C PHE A 247 -19.14 -13.50 -2.61
N ALA A 248 -20.05 -12.56 -2.79
CA ALA A 248 -20.13 -11.73 -4.00
C ALA A 248 -20.25 -10.26 -3.63
N SER A 249 -19.63 -9.41 -4.45
CA SER A 249 -19.64 -7.97 -4.26
C SER A 249 -19.75 -7.21 -5.58
N GLY A 250 -20.23 -5.97 -5.51
CA GLY A 250 -20.53 -5.18 -6.69
C GLY A 250 -20.42 -3.66 -6.49
N VAL A 251 -20.94 -2.93 -7.47
CA VAL A 251 -20.99 -1.45 -7.51
C VAL A 251 -21.89 -0.88 -6.40
N ASP A 252 -22.90 -1.63 -5.95
CA ASP A 252 -23.83 -1.25 -4.88
C ASP A 252 -23.24 -1.40 -3.46
N SER A 253 -21.91 -1.41 -3.35
CA SER A 253 -21.10 -1.56 -2.12
C SER A 253 -21.49 -2.72 -1.19
N LYS A 254 -22.32 -3.64 -1.70
CA LYS A 254 -22.88 -4.76 -0.94
C LYS A 254 -21.95 -5.95 -1.04
N LEU A 255 -21.76 -6.60 0.10
CA LEU A 255 -21.13 -7.90 0.18
C LEU A 255 -22.18 -8.91 0.63
N VAL A 256 -22.47 -9.90 -0.21
CA VAL A 256 -23.47 -10.94 0.05
C VAL A 256 -22.79 -12.28 0.27
N GLN A 257 -23.34 -13.08 1.20
CA GLN A 257 -22.91 -14.44 1.47
C GLN A 257 -23.99 -15.41 1.04
N LEU A 258 -23.61 -16.47 0.33
CA LEU A 258 -24.47 -17.63 0.07
C LEU A 258 -23.78 -18.89 0.60
N LYS A 259 -24.57 -19.81 1.14
CA LYS A 259 -24.13 -21.11 1.64
C LYS A 259 -24.77 -22.23 0.83
N ARG A 260 -24.02 -23.29 0.60
CA ARG A 260 -24.49 -24.52 -0.03
C ARG A 260 -25.07 -25.42 1.06
N ILE A 261 -26.31 -25.82 0.89
CA ILE A 261 -27.00 -26.74 1.80
C ILE A 261 -27.39 -27.98 1.01
N GLU A 262 -27.16 -29.14 1.60
CA GLU A 262 -27.67 -30.41 1.09
C GLU A 262 -29.07 -30.68 1.66
N MET A 263 -30.03 -30.90 0.78
CA MET A 263 -31.40 -31.30 1.11
C MET A 263 -31.79 -32.49 0.23
N ASP A 264 -32.14 -33.62 0.85
CA ASP A 264 -32.68 -34.80 0.17
C ASP A 264 -31.87 -35.29 -1.05
N GLY A 265 -30.53 -35.27 -0.94
CA GLY A 265 -29.62 -35.69 -2.01
C GLY A 265 -29.36 -34.64 -3.10
N ASN A 266 -29.97 -33.46 -3.01
CA ASN A 266 -29.69 -32.30 -3.87
C ASN A 266 -29.04 -31.17 -3.08
N SER A 267 -27.95 -30.62 -3.62
CA SER A 267 -27.32 -29.43 -3.04
C SER A 267 -27.91 -28.15 -3.64
N LYS A 268 -28.28 -27.19 -2.80
CA LYS A 268 -28.83 -25.90 -3.20
C LYS A 268 -28.04 -24.76 -2.55
N TRP A 269 -27.70 -23.74 -3.32
CA TRP A 269 -27.16 -22.50 -2.77
C TRP A 269 -28.28 -21.65 -2.21
N ILE A 270 -28.11 -21.10 -1.00
CA ILE A 270 -29.07 -20.19 -0.37
C ILE A 270 -28.39 -18.92 0.16
N PRO A 271 -29.03 -17.74 0.08
CA PRO A 271 -28.52 -16.54 0.71
C PRO A 271 -28.49 -16.67 2.24
N SER A 272 -27.36 -16.33 2.86
CA SER A 272 -27.15 -16.42 4.32
C SER A 272 -27.09 -15.05 4.99
N GLY A 273 -26.58 -14.02 4.29
CA GLY A 273 -26.45 -12.69 4.88
C GLY A 273 -25.92 -11.65 3.90
N SER A 274 -26.02 -10.38 4.27
CA SER A 274 -25.38 -9.28 3.54
C SER A 274 -25.00 -8.13 4.47
N ILE A 275 -23.93 -7.43 4.10
CA ILE A 275 -23.38 -6.27 4.79
C ILE A 275 -22.96 -5.20 3.79
N ARG A 276 -22.83 -3.96 4.27
CA ARG A 276 -22.31 -2.80 3.54
C ARG A 276 -21.38 -2.03 4.47
N PHE A 277 -20.08 -2.20 4.29
CA PHE A 277 -19.04 -1.46 5.03
C PHE A 277 -18.22 -0.55 4.12
N HIS A 278 -18.17 -0.85 2.82
CA HIS A 278 -17.61 0.04 1.82
C HIS A 278 -18.61 1.14 1.44
N SER A 279 -18.09 2.32 1.12
CA SER A 279 -18.94 3.41 0.61
C SER A 279 -19.17 3.33 -0.90
N HIS A 280 -18.22 2.75 -1.64
CA HIS A 280 -18.26 2.62 -3.10
C HIS A 280 -18.13 1.15 -3.53
N ASP A 281 -18.02 0.94 -4.84
CA ASP A 281 -17.84 -0.32 -5.53
C ASP A 281 -16.77 -1.19 -4.87
N VAL A 282 -17.11 -2.46 -4.65
CA VAL A 282 -16.18 -3.46 -4.10
C VAL A 282 -15.69 -4.35 -5.24
N LYS A 283 -14.47 -4.09 -5.69
CA LYS A 283 -13.86 -4.69 -6.89
C LYS A 283 -13.15 -6.02 -6.62
N SER A 284 -12.79 -6.32 -5.38
CA SER A 284 -11.99 -7.50 -5.07
C SER A 284 -12.34 -8.12 -3.72
N ILE A 285 -12.31 -9.45 -3.68
CA ILE A 285 -12.49 -10.27 -2.48
C ILE A 285 -11.40 -11.35 -2.47
N VAL A 286 -10.65 -11.48 -1.39
CA VAL A 286 -9.68 -12.58 -1.16
C VAL A 286 -9.84 -13.14 0.25
N ALA A 287 -9.55 -14.43 0.45
CA ALA A 287 -9.59 -15.04 1.78
C ALA A 287 -8.20 -15.20 2.38
N CYS A 288 -8.12 -15.00 3.70
CA CYS A 288 -6.93 -15.13 4.52
C CYS A 288 -7.18 -16.20 5.61
N GLU A 289 -6.27 -17.19 5.67
CA GLU A 289 -6.19 -18.21 6.73
C GLU A 289 -7.50 -18.98 7.02
N ASN A 290 -8.39 -19.14 6.02
CA ASN A 290 -9.70 -19.76 6.20
C ASN A 290 -10.51 -19.21 7.39
N LYS A 291 -10.30 -17.93 7.71
CA LYS A 291 -10.93 -17.24 8.84
C LYS A 291 -11.44 -15.86 8.48
N PHE A 292 -10.71 -15.16 7.62
CA PHE A 292 -11.02 -13.79 7.23
C PHE A 292 -11.20 -13.68 5.72
N ILE A 293 -11.99 -12.70 5.31
CA ILE A 293 -12.01 -12.19 3.94
C ILE A 293 -11.59 -10.74 3.95
N LEU A 294 -10.75 -10.37 2.98
CA LEU A 294 -10.35 -9.00 2.70
C LEU A 294 -11.12 -8.51 1.48
N THR A 295 -11.70 -7.33 1.60
CA THR A 295 -12.40 -6.66 0.50
C THR A 295 -11.79 -5.29 0.23
N GLY A 296 -11.79 -4.90 -1.04
CA GLY A 296 -11.19 -3.63 -1.48
C GLY A 296 -11.89 -3.09 -2.72
N GLY A 297 -11.91 -1.77 -2.85
CA GLY A 297 -12.68 -1.10 -3.89
C GLY A 297 -12.30 0.35 -4.15
N VAL A 298 -13.22 1.08 -4.76
CA VAL A 298 -13.04 2.49 -5.17
C VAL A 298 -12.80 3.41 -3.98
N ASP A 299 -13.37 3.09 -2.82
CA ASP A 299 -13.20 3.84 -1.57
C ASP A 299 -11.80 3.70 -0.93
N THR A 300 -10.88 3.00 -1.59
CA THR A 300 -9.44 2.86 -1.29
C THR A 300 -9.10 2.07 -0.02
N LYS A 301 -10.11 1.71 0.79
CA LYS A 301 -9.94 0.98 2.05
C LYS A 301 -9.80 -0.51 1.79
N ILE A 302 -9.05 -1.18 2.66
CA ILE A 302 -9.10 -2.64 2.79
C ILE A 302 -9.92 -2.96 4.03
N ILE A 303 -10.99 -3.72 3.87
CA ILE A 303 -11.87 -4.10 4.98
C ILE A 303 -11.71 -5.59 5.26
N ILE A 304 -11.61 -5.94 6.55
CA ILE A 304 -11.43 -7.32 7.02
C ILE A 304 -12.70 -7.78 7.71
N HIS A 305 -13.25 -8.90 7.23
CA HIS A 305 -14.45 -9.52 7.78
C HIS A 305 -14.18 -10.94 8.30
N ASN A 306 -14.89 -11.33 9.36
CA ASN A 306 -14.89 -12.71 9.84
C ASN A 306 -15.92 -13.48 9.04
N TRP A 307 -15.48 -14.37 8.16
CA TRP A 307 -16.41 -15.09 7.29
C TRP A 307 -17.26 -16.15 8.03
N GLN A 308 -16.80 -16.64 9.20
CA GLN A 308 -17.53 -17.60 10.04
C GLN A 308 -18.63 -16.91 10.85
N ARG A 309 -18.43 -15.63 11.17
CA ARG A 309 -19.36 -14.80 11.96
C ARG A 309 -19.99 -13.70 11.13
N PHE A 310 -20.10 -13.90 9.82
CA PHE A 310 -20.59 -12.90 8.88
C PHE A 310 -22.00 -12.39 9.23
N GLU A 311 -22.86 -13.28 9.74
CA GLU A 311 -24.23 -12.99 10.19
C GLU A 311 -24.28 -11.99 11.36
N GLN A 312 -23.20 -11.83 12.13
CA GLN A 312 -23.14 -10.87 13.23
C GLN A 312 -23.03 -9.41 12.75
N LYS A 313 -22.72 -9.20 11.47
CA LYS A 313 -22.57 -7.88 10.85
C LYS A 313 -21.65 -6.93 11.64
N LYS A 314 -20.59 -7.48 12.25
CA LYS A 314 -19.57 -6.70 12.97
C LYS A 314 -18.35 -6.52 12.09
N LEU A 315 -17.89 -5.28 12.00
CA LEU A 315 -16.59 -4.95 11.42
C LEU A 315 -15.48 -5.44 12.35
N ILE A 316 -14.49 -6.15 11.82
CA ILE A 316 -13.29 -6.47 12.60
C ILE A 316 -12.33 -5.28 12.56
N LYS A 317 -11.90 -4.92 11.35
CA LYS A 317 -10.85 -3.94 11.11
C LYS A 317 -11.02 -3.35 9.71
N GLN A 318 -10.67 -2.08 9.59
CA GLN A 318 -10.49 -1.38 8.31
C GLN A 318 -9.07 -0.85 8.27
N ILE A 319 -8.40 -0.99 7.13
CA ILE A 319 -7.07 -0.43 6.90
C ILE A 319 -7.26 0.74 5.93
N LEU A 320 -6.90 1.92 6.40
CA LEU A 320 -6.90 3.15 5.60
C LEU A 320 -5.61 3.23 4.76
N PRO A 321 -5.63 3.89 3.60
CA PRO A 321 -4.49 3.97 2.67
C PRO A 321 -3.40 4.96 3.12
N PHE A 322 -3.28 5.24 4.42
CA PHE A 322 -2.26 6.14 4.95
C PHE A 322 -0.93 5.41 5.09
N ILE A 323 -0.18 5.37 3.99
CA ILE A 323 1.14 4.74 3.92
C ILE A 323 2.20 5.81 4.21
N SER A 324 2.34 6.13 5.49
CA SER A 324 3.17 7.24 5.99
C SER A 324 4.69 6.98 5.92
N SER A 325 5.17 5.74 6.04
CA SER A 325 6.58 5.48 6.37
C SER A 325 7.53 5.18 5.19
N SER A 326 7.01 4.73 4.06
CA SER A 326 7.82 4.17 2.94
C SER A 326 7.98 5.12 1.76
N ARG A 327 7.00 6.00 1.53
CA ARG A 327 7.08 7.12 0.60
C ARG A 327 7.04 8.39 1.42
N GLU A 328 8.23 8.87 1.80
CA GLU A 328 8.40 10.18 2.43
C GLU A 328 7.97 11.28 1.45
N THR A 329 6.66 11.44 1.29
CA THR A 329 6.03 12.44 0.42
C THR A 329 6.19 13.84 1.01
N VAL A 330 6.41 13.94 2.32
CA VAL A 330 6.67 15.18 3.04
C VAL A 330 8.11 15.15 3.52
N LYS A 331 8.88 16.18 3.18
CA LYS A 331 10.22 16.44 3.69
C LYS A 331 10.31 17.87 4.19
N VAL A 332 11.15 18.13 5.18
CA VAL A 332 11.30 19.46 5.77
C VAL A 332 12.75 19.91 5.69
N ALA A 333 12.95 21.11 5.15
CA ALA A 333 14.21 21.82 5.26
C ALA A 333 14.20 22.60 6.58
N VAL A 334 14.78 21.98 7.61
CA VAL A 334 14.68 22.42 9.01
C VAL A 334 15.26 23.83 9.23
N GLU A 335 16.40 24.16 8.62
CA GLU A 335 17.08 25.44 8.86
C GLU A 335 16.30 26.63 8.28
N ARG A 336 15.65 26.43 7.12
CA ARG A 336 14.85 27.48 6.46
C ARG A 336 13.35 27.39 6.78
N LYS A 337 12.92 26.35 7.51
CA LYS A 337 11.52 26.06 7.84
C LYS A 337 10.61 26.04 6.60
N VAL A 338 10.97 25.25 5.59
CA VAL A 338 10.12 25.00 4.41
C VAL A 338 9.79 23.52 4.25
N ILE A 339 8.61 23.24 3.72
CA ILE A 339 8.09 21.90 3.49
C ILE A 339 8.19 21.58 2.01
N LEU A 340 8.84 20.48 1.65
CA LEU A 340 8.73 19.87 0.34
C LEU A 340 7.62 18.83 0.37
N PHE A 341 6.65 18.96 -0.50
CA PHE A 341 5.60 17.98 -0.73
C PHE A 341 5.72 17.37 -2.13
N GLN A 342 5.74 16.04 -2.18
CA GLN A 342 5.79 15.25 -3.40
C GLN A 342 4.42 14.63 -3.70
N MET A 343 3.85 15.06 -4.82
CA MET A 343 2.72 14.41 -5.48
C MET A 343 3.24 13.48 -6.59
N PRO A 344 2.38 12.66 -7.21
CA PRO A 344 2.82 11.73 -8.26
C PRO A 344 3.52 12.40 -9.45
N ASN A 345 3.09 13.59 -9.86
CA ASN A 345 3.62 14.29 -11.04
C ASN A 345 4.06 15.74 -10.77
N LYS A 346 4.13 16.13 -9.49
CA LYS A 346 4.30 17.52 -9.08
C LYS A 346 5.05 17.59 -7.75
N LEU A 347 5.91 18.59 -7.61
CA LEU A 347 6.55 18.95 -6.35
C LEU A 347 6.11 20.35 -5.96
N GLN A 348 5.83 20.55 -4.68
CA GLN A 348 5.57 21.86 -4.13
C GLN A 348 6.48 22.15 -2.93
N VAL A 349 6.98 23.37 -2.85
CA VAL A 349 7.71 23.88 -1.68
C VAL A 349 6.85 24.94 -1.02
N TRP A 350 6.57 24.76 0.27
CA TRP A 350 5.71 25.63 1.07
C TRP A 350 6.48 26.26 2.23
N SER A 351 6.15 27.49 2.58
CA SER A 351 6.71 28.13 3.79
C SER A 351 6.02 27.59 5.04
N LEU A 352 6.78 27.28 6.09
CA LEU A 352 6.19 27.06 7.42
C LEU A 352 5.97 28.40 8.13
N THR A 353 4.90 28.50 8.93
CA THR A 353 4.65 29.67 9.78
C THR A 353 5.74 29.81 10.85
N LYS A 354 6.10 31.06 11.20
CA LYS A 354 7.01 31.32 12.33
C LYS A 354 6.33 31.10 13.68
N ASP A 355 5.01 31.26 13.75
CA ASP A 355 4.21 30.99 14.95
C ASP A 355 3.41 29.68 14.79
N PRO A 356 3.75 28.60 15.53
CA PRO A 356 3.02 27.33 15.50
C PRO A 356 1.56 27.44 15.95
N LYS A 357 1.18 28.48 16.69
CA LYS A 357 -0.18 28.68 17.20
C LYS A 357 -1.06 29.48 16.24
N SER A 358 -0.47 30.06 15.19
CA SER A 358 -1.22 30.75 14.15
C SER A 358 -1.89 29.72 13.22
N ALA A 359 -3.20 29.57 13.34
CA ALA A 359 -3.96 28.63 12.53
C ALA A 359 -3.97 29.07 11.05
N ASN A 360 -3.34 28.29 10.16
CA ASN A 360 -3.45 28.28 8.69
C ASN A 360 -3.34 29.61 7.91
N LYS A 361 -3.01 30.75 8.54
CA LYS A 361 -3.14 32.06 7.89
C LYS A 361 -1.91 32.53 7.08
N ASP A 362 -0.73 31.94 7.28
CA ASP A 362 0.54 32.43 6.69
C ASP A 362 1.40 31.32 6.03
N VAL A 363 0.78 30.40 5.29
CA VAL A 363 1.49 29.35 4.54
C VAL A 363 1.39 29.61 3.03
N ASP A 364 2.49 30.01 2.43
CA ASP A 364 2.57 30.31 1.00
C ASP A 364 3.22 29.16 0.23
N CYS A 365 2.68 28.85 -0.95
CA CYS A 365 3.35 27.98 -1.92
C CYS A 365 4.44 28.79 -2.62
N LEU A 366 5.70 28.46 -2.34
CA LEU A 366 6.88 29.21 -2.80
C LEU A 366 7.36 28.73 -4.17
N LEU A 367 7.18 27.45 -4.45
CA LEU A 367 7.59 26.84 -5.72
C LEU A 367 6.68 25.68 -6.06
N GLU A 368 6.30 25.63 -7.33
CA GLU A 368 5.63 24.50 -7.93
C GLU A 368 6.43 24.01 -9.15
N LEU A 369 6.83 22.74 -9.13
CA LEU A 369 7.49 22.07 -10.24
C LEU A 369 6.63 20.94 -10.77
N GLN A 370 6.11 21.10 -11.99
CA GLN A 370 5.40 20.04 -12.69
C GLN A 370 6.40 19.16 -13.46
N THR A 371 6.32 17.85 -13.28
CA THR A 371 7.05 16.87 -14.10
C THR A 371 6.17 16.31 -15.20
N ASN A 372 6.76 15.88 -16.31
CA ASN A 372 6.02 15.20 -17.39
C ASN A 372 5.21 14.02 -16.82
N SER A 373 3.95 13.92 -17.21
CA SER A 373 2.91 13.18 -16.48
C SER A 373 3.02 11.66 -16.49
N THR A 374 3.79 11.07 -17.41
CA THR A 374 3.72 9.63 -17.68
C THR A 374 4.62 8.78 -16.76
N ASP A 375 5.79 9.30 -16.37
CA ASP A 375 6.82 8.47 -15.74
C ASP A 375 6.72 8.39 -14.21
N GLY A 376 5.95 9.30 -13.59
CA GLY A 376 5.73 9.39 -12.14
C GLY A 376 6.99 9.69 -11.32
N LEU A 377 6.87 10.51 -10.29
CA LEU A 377 7.92 10.76 -9.32
C LEU A 377 8.10 9.55 -8.40
N ILE A 378 9.34 9.09 -8.29
CA ILE A 378 9.74 7.99 -7.39
C ILE A 378 10.11 8.57 -6.03
N THR A 379 11.04 9.52 -6.03
CA THR A 379 11.57 10.13 -4.80
C THR A 379 12.01 11.57 -5.07
N SER A 380 12.02 12.36 -4.02
CA SER A 380 12.49 13.74 -4.01
C SER A 380 13.23 14.02 -2.72
N ALA A 381 14.10 15.03 -2.70
CA ALA A 381 14.77 15.45 -1.49
C ALA A 381 15.03 16.95 -1.51
N ILE A 382 15.02 17.56 -0.33
CA ILE A 382 15.41 18.95 -0.12
C ILE A 382 16.51 18.99 0.94
N SER A 383 17.50 19.84 0.71
CA SER A 383 18.59 20.10 1.65
C SER A 383 18.10 20.82 2.92
N SER A 384 18.80 20.70 4.05
CA SER A 384 18.38 21.31 5.34
C SER A 384 18.20 22.84 5.24
N LYS A 385 19.05 23.48 4.44
CA LYS A 385 19.04 24.93 4.14
C LYS A 385 18.07 25.33 3.03
N ALA A 386 17.50 24.35 2.34
CA ALA A 386 16.70 24.51 1.14
C ALA A 386 17.42 25.24 -0.02
N ASP A 387 18.75 25.17 -0.08
CA ASP A 387 19.54 25.68 -1.22
C ASP A 387 19.56 24.69 -2.39
N PHE A 388 19.33 23.40 -2.11
CA PHE A 388 19.24 22.34 -3.10
C PHE A 388 17.92 21.58 -3.02
N LEU A 389 17.39 21.26 -4.20
CA LEU A 389 16.21 20.43 -4.43
C LEU A 389 16.53 19.37 -5.48
N SER A 390 16.11 18.13 -5.22
CA SER A 390 16.30 17.02 -6.16
C SER A 390 15.06 16.17 -6.29
N TRP A 391 14.93 15.53 -7.45
CA TRP A 391 13.89 14.55 -7.70
C TRP A 391 14.31 13.51 -8.72
N SER A 392 13.68 12.34 -8.65
CA SER A 392 13.91 11.22 -9.53
C SER A 392 12.59 10.62 -10.02
N ASN A 393 12.58 10.19 -11.28
CA ASN A 393 11.53 9.39 -11.88
C ASN A 393 12.13 8.09 -12.47
N ARG A 394 11.35 7.30 -13.19
CA ARG A 394 11.81 6.03 -13.80
C ARG A 394 12.95 6.18 -14.82
N LYS A 395 13.17 7.38 -15.37
CA LYS A 395 14.13 7.62 -16.44
C LYS A 395 15.37 8.38 -15.96
N ILE A 396 15.19 9.38 -15.12
CA ILE A 396 16.24 10.33 -14.76
C ILE A 396 16.11 10.86 -13.34
N THR A 397 17.24 11.32 -12.81
CA THR A 397 17.31 12.18 -11.62
C THR A 397 17.76 13.58 -12.01
N LYS A 398 17.14 14.59 -11.42
CA LYS A 398 17.51 16.00 -11.60
C LYS A 398 17.81 16.68 -10.27
N PHE A 399 18.76 17.61 -10.33
CA PHE A 399 19.21 18.43 -9.20
C PHE A 399 19.11 19.90 -9.55
N TYR A 400 18.66 20.70 -8.59
CA TYR A 400 18.45 22.13 -8.72
C TYR A 400 19.06 22.88 -7.56
N HIS A 401 19.67 24.02 -7.87
CA HIS A 401 20.05 25.05 -6.91
C HIS A 401 18.93 26.09 -6.83
N LEU A 402 18.50 26.43 -5.62
CA LEU A 402 17.46 27.40 -5.31
C LEU A 402 18.14 28.68 -4.80
N ASP A 403 18.09 29.75 -5.59
CA ASP A 403 18.58 31.06 -5.19
C ASP A 403 17.46 31.81 -4.47
N TRP A 404 17.63 32.08 -3.18
CA TRP A 404 16.66 32.81 -2.36
C TRP A 404 16.87 34.32 -2.44
N ASN A 405 15.80 35.10 -2.31
CA ASN A 405 15.90 36.57 -2.26
C ASN A 405 16.52 37.00 -0.91
N GLU A 406 17.56 37.82 -0.94
CA GLU A 406 18.23 38.33 0.28
C GLU A 406 17.33 39.21 1.15
N GLN A 407 16.27 39.81 0.57
CA GLN A 407 15.34 40.68 1.29
C GLN A 407 14.08 39.96 1.79
N ASP A 408 13.76 38.80 1.22
CA ASP A 408 12.58 38.01 1.57
C ASP A 408 12.92 36.51 1.55
N ASP A 409 13.14 35.95 2.74
CA ASP A 409 13.48 34.55 2.95
C ASP A 409 12.39 33.57 2.51
N LYS A 410 11.18 34.05 2.22
CA LYS A 410 10.08 33.27 1.64
C LYS A 410 10.00 33.37 0.11
N CYS A 411 10.93 34.04 -0.56
CA CYS A 411 10.89 34.20 -2.01
C CYS A 411 12.07 33.50 -2.69
N ILE A 412 11.76 32.57 -3.60
CA ILE A 412 12.75 31.93 -4.46
C ILE A 412 12.93 32.80 -5.71
N SER A 413 14.10 33.43 -5.83
CA SER A 413 14.41 34.36 -6.91
C SER A 413 14.76 33.66 -8.23
N LYS A 414 15.45 32.51 -8.15
CA LYS A 414 15.92 31.79 -9.34
C LYS A 414 16.15 30.31 -9.05
N ILE A 415 15.95 29.49 -10.07
CA ILE A 415 16.17 28.05 -10.03
C ILE A 415 17.14 27.67 -11.14
N LYS A 416 18.25 27.01 -10.77
CA LYS A 416 19.29 26.59 -11.71
C LYS A 416 19.44 25.08 -11.69
N GLN A 417 19.27 24.43 -12.83
CA GLN A 417 19.54 22.99 -12.94
C GLN A 417 21.05 22.72 -12.91
N ILE A 418 21.45 21.77 -12.08
CA ILE A 418 22.84 21.32 -11.93
C ILE A 418 23.11 20.21 -12.94
N LYS A 419 23.90 20.50 -13.98
CA LYS A 419 24.08 19.59 -15.14
C LYS A 419 25.18 18.54 -14.95
N HIS A 420 26.15 18.78 -14.06
CA HIS A 420 27.25 17.84 -13.81
C HIS A 420 26.88 16.69 -12.86
N ALA A 421 25.72 16.78 -12.19
CA ALA A 421 25.26 15.77 -11.27
C ALA A 421 24.79 14.49 -12.01
N PRO A 422 24.88 13.30 -11.39
CA PRO A 422 24.44 12.05 -12.00
C PRO A 422 22.98 12.10 -12.45
N SER A 423 22.69 11.67 -13.67
CA SER A 423 21.33 11.70 -14.23
C SER A 423 20.58 10.37 -14.17
N HIS A 424 21.20 9.30 -13.65
CA HIS A 424 20.58 7.98 -13.54
C HIS A 424 19.37 8.00 -12.60
N PRO A 425 18.32 7.18 -12.83
CA PRO A 425 17.13 7.16 -12.00
C PRO A 425 17.44 6.59 -10.61
N SER A 426 17.23 7.40 -9.58
CA SER A 426 17.40 7.01 -8.18
C SER A 426 16.09 6.52 -7.57
N GLN A 427 16.14 5.47 -6.78
CA GLN A 427 14.99 4.95 -6.03
C GLN A 427 14.83 5.67 -4.67
N ILE A 428 15.93 6.09 -4.07
CA ILE A 428 15.97 6.81 -2.80
C ILE A 428 16.92 7.99 -2.94
N LEU A 429 16.50 9.17 -2.48
CA LEU A 429 17.30 10.39 -2.39
C LEU A 429 17.22 10.97 -0.98
N ALA A 430 18.38 11.33 -0.43
CA ALA A 430 18.49 12.06 0.82
C ALA A 430 19.66 13.04 0.79
N PHE A 431 19.53 14.16 1.50
CA PHE A 431 20.64 15.08 1.76
C PHE A 431 21.21 14.80 3.16
N SER A 432 22.51 14.98 3.33
CA SER A 432 23.09 15.06 4.67
C SER A 432 22.56 16.29 5.42
N GLN A 433 22.52 16.23 6.76
CA GLN A 433 21.96 17.31 7.58
C GLN A 433 22.69 18.66 7.35
N HIS A 434 23.96 18.66 6.97
CA HIS A 434 24.71 19.89 6.68
C HIS A 434 24.64 20.33 5.21
N SER A 435 23.81 19.67 4.39
CA SER A 435 23.60 19.97 2.97
C SER A 435 24.85 19.82 2.08
N ASN A 436 25.90 19.14 2.55
CA ASN A 436 27.16 19.00 1.83
C ASN A 436 27.17 17.83 0.84
N HIS A 437 26.39 16.78 1.12
CA HIS A 437 26.40 15.52 0.40
C HIS A 437 24.98 15.07 0.06
N VAL A 438 24.83 14.47 -1.12
CA VAL A 438 23.65 13.77 -1.60
C VAL A 438 23.92 12.27 -1.52
N ILE A 439 22.98 11.54 -0.93
CA ILE A 439 22.96 10.09 -0.89
C ILE A 439 21.88 9.62 -1.86
N SER A 440 22.26 8.81 -2.85
CA SER A 440 21.39 8.34 -3.91
C SER A 440 21.51 6.84 -4.12
N VAL A 441 20.38 6.14 -4.14
CA VAL A 441 20.33 4.69 -4.39
C VAL A 441 19.92 4.40 -5.83
N PHE A 442 20.79 3.73 -6.59
CA PHE A 442 20.55 3.27 -7.95
C PHE A 442 20.31 1.76 -8.01
N ASN A 443 19.49 1.32 -8.96
CA ASN A 443 19.20 -0.11 -9.21
C ASN A 443 18.83 -0.92 -7.97
N LEU A 444 18.28 -0.25 -6.95
CA LEU A 444 17.99 -0.77 -5.62
C LEU A 444 19.21 -1.26 -4.81
N ARG A 445 20.45 -1.29 -5.34
CA ARG A 445 21.60 -1.94 -4.66
C ARG A 445 22.87 -1.09 -4.63
N GLU A 446 22.95 0.00 -5.39
CA GLU A 446 24.14 0.83 -5.44
C GLU A 446 23.90 2.14 -4.68
N ILE A 447 24.76 2.48 -3.73
CA ILE A 447 24.67 3.71 -2.96
C ILE A 447 25.75 4.67 -3.44
N SER A 448 25.36 5.72 -4.16
CA SER A 448 26.25 6.80 -4.54
C SER A 448 26.21 7.93 -3.53
N ILE A 449 27.38 8.49 -3.20
CA ILE A 449 27.53 9.66 -2.34
C ILE A 449 28.36 10.69 -3.08
N PHE A 450 27.80 11.88 -3.25
CA PHE A 450 28.48 12.95 -3.97
C PHE A 450 28.09 14.32 -3.45
N SER A 451 28.95 15.31 -3.69
CA SER A 451 28.67 16.70 -3.38
C SER A 451 28.11 17.41 -4.62
N LEU A 452 27.15 18.32 -4.43
CA LEU A 452 26.64 19.15 -5.52
C LEU A 452 27.55 20.35 -5.82
N SER A 453 28.37 20.77 -4.85
CA SER A 453 29.28 21.92 -4.94
C SER A 453 30.59 21.61 -5.66
N SER A 454 30.92 20.32 -5.85
CA SER A 454 32.14 19.90 -6.56
C SER A 454 31.85 18.67 -7.44
N PRO A 455 32.55 18.48 -8.57
CA PRO A 455 32.30 17.34 -9.47
C PRO A 455 32.86 16.00 -8.96
N LYS A 456 33.35 15.91 -7.72
CA LYS A 456 33.89 14.66 -7.17
C LYS A 456 32.74 13.78 -6.67
N ASN A 457 32.62 12.60 -7.27
CA ASN A 457 31.62 11.59 -6.92
C ASN A 457 32.31 10.34 -6.38
N VAL A 458 31.75 9.73 -5.34
CA VAL A 458 32.18 8.41 -4.84
C VAL A 458 30.98 7.47 -4.92
N ASN A 459 31.13 6.39 -5.69
CA ASN A 459 30.13 5.32 -5.74
C ASN A 459 30.54 4.23 -4.75
N LEU A 460 29.62 3.87 -3.87
CA LEU A 460 29.74 2.71 -3.00
C LEU A 460 28.77 1.64 -3.49
N HIS A 461 29.25 0.40 -3.59
CA HIS A 461 28.34 -0.73 -3.66
C HIS A 461 27.76 -0.94 -2.27
N HIS A 462 26.43 -1.05 -2.16
CA HIS A 462 25.85 -1.59 -0.93
C HIS A 462 26.46 -2.97 -0.74
N ALA A 463 26.85 -3.28 0.51
CA ALA A 463 27.54 -4.51 0.92
C ALA A 463 27.26 -5.69 -0.03
N ASP A 464 28.29 -6.44 -0.43
CA ASP A 464 28.34 -7.51 -1.46
C ASP A 464 27.33 -8.68 -1.32
N VAL A 465 26.27 -8.52 -0.53
CA VAL A 465 25.30 -9.51 -0.06
C VAL A 465 24.06 -9.62 -0.95
N GLY A 466 23.95 -8.84 -2.02
CA GLY A 466 22.90 -9.01 -3.04
C GLY A 466 21.47 -8.62 -2.63
N TYR A 467 21.26 -7.98 -1.48
CA TYR A 467 19.95 -7.46 -1.06
C TYR A 467 19.72 -6.02 -1.53
N SER A 468 18.45 -5.67 -1.74
CA SER A 468 18.05 -4.29 -2.10
C SER A 468 18.01 -3.36 -0.89
N VAL A 469 18.38 -2.10 -1.08
CA VAL A 469 18.27 -1.01 -0.12
C VAL A 469 16.85 -0.44 -0.18
N VAL A 470 16.14 -0.54 0.94
CA VAL A 470 14.72 -0.15 1.05
C VAL A 470 14.55 1.23 1.70
N LYS A 471 15.49 1.65 2.57
CA LYS A 471 15.43 2.96 3.24
C LYS A 471 16.83 3.51 3.51
N ILE A 472 16.95 4.85 3.46
CA ILE A 472 18.12 5.58 3.92
C ILE A 472 17.68 6.68 4.87
N THR A 473 18.37 6.78 6.00
CA THR A 473 18.14 7.83 7.00
C THR A 473 19.46 8.50 7.37
N PRO A 474 19.68 9.76 6.98
CA PRO A 474 20.82 10.55 7.42
C PRO A 474 20.78 10.80 8.93
N SER A 475 21.94 10.87 9.57
CA SER A 475 22.03 11.23 10.98
C SER A 475 21.84 12.73 11.18
N LYS A 476 21.29 13.11 12.35
CA LYS A 476 21.07 14.51 12.75
C LYS A 476 22.38 15.28 12.95
N CYS A 477 23.50 14.58 13.16
CA CYS A 477 24.83 15.18 13.23
C CYS A 477 25.51 15.34 11.87
N GLY A 478 24.89 14.89 10.77
CA GLY A 478 25.39 15.05 9.40
C GLY A 478 26.62 14.22 9.02
N LYS A 479 27.20 13.44 9.95
CA LYS A 479 28.39 12.60 9.74
C LYS A 479 28.08 11.18 9.28
N TYR A 480 26.89 10.67 9.59
CA TYR A 480 26.53 9.28 9.37
C TYR A 480 25.22 9.15 8.59
N PHE A 481 24.98 7.98 8.03
CA PHE A 481 23.64 7.58 7.59
C PHE A 481 23.44 6.08 7.80
N ALA A 482 22.20 5.68 8.01
CA ALA A 482 21.80 4.29 8.01
C ALA A 482 21.21 3.91 6.65
N SER A 483 21.56 2.74 6.14
CA SER A 483 20.83 2.07 5.06
C SER A 483 20.18 0.80 5.58
N VAL A 484 18.93 0.56 5.19
CA VAL A 484 18.17 -0.64 5.55
C VAL A 484 18.04 -1.52 4.31
N SER A 485 18.41 -2.80 4.43
CA SER A 485 18.28 -3.79 3.36
C SER A 485 16.93 -4.53 3.40
N SER A 486 16.58 -5.21 2.31
CA SER A 486 15.33 -5.96 2.16
C SER A 486 15.19 -7.12 3.14
N ASP A 487 16.30 -7.65 3.67
CA ASP A 487 16.34 -8.64 4.74
C ASP A 487 16.28 -8.04 6.16
N SER A 488 15.99 -6.74 6.29
CA SER A 488 15.94 -6.01 7.56
C SER A 488 17.29 -5.83 8.27
N ALA A 489 18.43 -6.04 7.61
CA ALA A 489 19.71 -5.64 8.18
C ALA A 489 19.89 -4.11 8.09
N VAL A 490 20.65 -3.55 9.05
CA VAL A 490 20.94 -2.11 9.09
C VAL A 490 22.43 -1.90 9.00
N TYR A 491 22.87 -1.08 8.06
CA TYR A 491 24.26 -0.71 7.88
C TYR A 491 24.43 0.78 8.15
N ILE A 492 25.40 1.14 8.99
CA ILE A 492 25.71 2.53 9.31
C ILE A 492 27.02 2.91 8.64
N TYR A 493 26.98 3.99 7.89
CA TYR A 493 28.10 4.47 7.09
C TYR A 493 28.60 5.81 7.63
N ASP A 494 29.91 6.01 7.52
CA ASP A 494 30.55 7.31 7.57
C ASP A 494 30.43 8.00 6.20
N ILE A 495 29.80 9.18 6.18
CA ILE A 495 29.57 9.93 4.94
C ILE A 495 30.89 10.45 4.35
N ASP A 496 31.81 10.91 5.19
CA ASP A 496 33.03 11.58 4.74
C ASP A 496 34.14 10.56 4.41
N ASN A 497 34.20 9.46 5.16
CA ASN A 497 35.18 8.41 4.94
C ASN A 497 34.71 7.29 4.00
N PHE A 498 33.43 7.30 3.60
CA PHE A 498 32.81 6.33 2.69
C PHE A 498 32.97 4.86 3.15
N LYS A 499 32.84 4.61 4.46
CA LYS A 499 33.05 3.29 5.08
C LYS A 499 31.87 2.88 5.95
N ILE A 500 31.61 1.57 5.98
CA ILE A 500 30.69 0.96 6.95
C ILE A 500 31.38 0.98 8.32
N ILE A 501 30.72 1.57 9.31
CA ILE A 501 31.17 1.62 10.71
C ILE A 501 30.62 0.41 11.46
N THR A 502 29.35 0.08 11.24
CA THR A 502 28.66 -0.98 11.98
C THR A 502 27.55 -1.58 11.14
N GLN A 503 27.32 -2.88 11.35
CA GLN A 503 26.22 -3.64 10.80
C GLN A 503 25.41 -4.25 11.95
N LEU A 504 24.09 -4.06 11.91
CA LEU A 504 23.14 -4.80 12.73
C LEU A 504 22.59 -5.94 11.88
N SER A 505 22.62 -7.15 12.44
CA SER A 505 22.13 -8.36 11.78
C SER A 505 20.64 -8.24 11.40
N SER A 506 20.25 -9.03 10.40
CA SER A 506 18.87 -9.11 9.93
C SER A 506 17.89 -9.53 11.03
N HIS A 507 16.65 -9.08 10.89
CA HIS A 507 15.56 -9.37 11.80
C HIS A 507 14.44 -10.13 11.09
N SER A 508 13.70 -10.96 11.82
CA SER A 508 12.60 -11.77 11.27
C SER A 508 11.44 -10.92 10.72
N SER A 509 11.28 -9.71 11.25
CA SER A 509 10.23 -8.76 10.86
C SER A 509 10.83 -7.58 10.10
N LYS A 510 10.03 -6.95 9.23
CA LYS A 510 10.47 -5.86 8.35
C LYS A 510 10.60 -4.55 9.13
N ILE A 511 11.61 -3.73 8.81
CA ILE A 511 11.79 -2.43 9.44
C ILE A 511 10.81 -1.42 8.81
N VAL A 512 10.02 -0.76 9.66
CA VAL A 512 9.04 0.26 9.29
C VAL A 512 9.66 1.66 9.36
N SER A 513 10.40 1.94 10.42
CA SER A 513 11.10 3.22 10.58
C SER A 513 12.42 3.07 11.31
N ILE A 514 13.33 4.00 11.02
CA ILE A 514 14.61 4.15 11.70
C ILE A 514 14.89 5.64 11.85
N ASP A 515 15.40 6.07 13.01
CA ASP A 515 15.82 7.45 13.25
C ASP A 515 17.05 7.50 14.17
N PHE A 516 17.89 8.52 13.97
CA PHE A 516 19.07 8.79 14.80
C PHE A 516 18.73 9.68 15.99
N ALA A 517 19.31 9.38 17.14
CA ALA A 517 19.35 10.33 18.25
C ALA A 517 20.19 11.57 17.85
N PRO A 518 19.85 12.78 18.34
CA PRO A 518 20.57 14.00 18.01
C PRO A 518 22.05 14.00 18.45
N ASN A 519 22.32 13.66 19.72
CA ASN A 519 23.66 13.79 20.32
C ASN A 519 24.23 12.48 20.88
N ILE A 520 23.46 11.39 20.85
CA ILE A 520 23.88 10.07 21.33
C ILE A 520 24.12 9.13 20.15
N THR A 521 24.93 8.11 20.38
CA THR A 521 25.18 6.97 19.48
C THR A 521 24.00 6.01 19.35
N ASN A 522 22.78 6.47 19.63
CA ASN A 522 21.58 5.64 19.64
C ASN A 522 20.82 5.79 18.32
N ILE A 523 20.29 4.68 17.84
CA ILE A 523 19.26 4.63 16.79
C ILE A 523 18.02 3.94 17.36
N VAL A 524 16.85 4.36 16.89
CA VAL A 524 15.57 3.70 17.17
C VAL A 524 15.12 3.01 15.90
N ILE A 525 14.64 1.77 16.04
CA ILE A 525 14.12 0.95 14.95
C ILE A 525 12.74 0.47 15.35
N THR A 526 11.76 0.62 14.46
CA THR A 526 10.44 -0.01 14.60
C THR A 526 10.25 -1.08 13.55
N TYR A 527 9.63 -2.19 13.94
CA TYR A 527 9.40 -3.35 13.09
C TYR A 527 7.91 -3.57 12.81
N SER A 528 7.60 -4.35 11.76
CA SER A 528 6.24 -4.70 11.35
C SER A 528 5.46 -5.50 12.40
N ASN A 529 6.15 -6.26 13.25
CA ASN A 529 5.58 -6.93 14.42
C ASN A 529 5.34 -5.98 15.61
N SER A 530 5.44 -4.66 15.39
CA SER A 530 5.26 -3.61 16.39
C SER A 530 6.31 -3.63 17.51
N GLU A 531 7.46 -4.28 17.27
CA GLU A 531 8.62 -4.22 18.16
C GLU A 531 9.38 -2.91 17.96
N ILE A 532 9.93 -2.39 19.06
CA ILE A 532 10.68 -1.13 19.08
C ILE A 532 12.01 -1.39 19.77
N ILE A 533 13.10 -1.13 19.08
CA ILE A 533 14.46 -1.33 19.59
C ILE A 533 15.21 -0.01 19.58
N ILE A 534 15.86 0.32 20.69
CA ILE A 534 16.88 1.36 20.76
C ILE A 534 18.25 0.71 20.91
N PHE A 535 19.13 0.97 19.94
CA PHE A 535 20.43 0.34 19.82
C PHE A 535 21.55 1.38 19.82
N ASP A 536 22.56 1.16 20.65
CA ASP A 536 23.80 1.94 20.64
C ASP A 536 24.73 1.35 19.57
N TYR A 537 24.83 2.05 18.44
CA TYR A 537 25.52 1.51 17.28
C TYR A 537 27.04 1.57 17.37
N ILE A 538 27.61 2.42 18.24
CA ILE A 538 29.07 2.45 18.44
C ILE A 538 29.49 1.30 19.36
N ASN A 539 28.77 1.11 20.46
CA ASN A 539 29.08 0.05 21.43
C ASN A 539 28.45 -1.31 21.08
N GLN A 540 27.69 -1.38 19.98
CA GLN A 540 27.01 -2.57 19.48
C GLN A 540 26.15 -3.29 20.54
N LYS A 541 25.37 -2.52 21.31
CA LYS A 541 24.54 -3.06 22.40
C LYS A 541 23.15 -2.45 22.42
N HIS A 542 22.16 -3.25 22.82
CA HIS A 542 20.85 -2.73 23.20
C HIS A 542 20.98 -1.83 24.43
N THR A 543 20.25 -0.71 24.43
CA THR A 543 20.15 0.16 25.60
C THR A 543 19.42 -0.54 26.75
N GLU A 544 19.62 -0.05 27.97
CA GLU A 544 18.89 -0.56 29.15
C GLU A 544 17.39 -0.42 28.98
N TRP A 545 16.93 0.70 28.40
CA TRP A 545 15.54 0.92 28.06
C TRP A 545 15.00 -0.23 27.20
N THR A 546 15.67 -0.59 26.11
CA THR A 546 15.24 -1.72 25.25
C THR A 546 15.15 -3.03 26.03
N ARG A 547 16.12 -3.33 26.89
CA ARG A 547 16.14 -4.58 27.67
C ARG A 547 14.98 -4.64 28.67
N SER A 548 14.71 -3.55 29.37
CA SER A 548 13.60 -3.47 30.32
C SER A 548 12.24 -3.37 29.61
N PHE A 549 12.19 -2.77 28.43
CA PHE A 549 10.97 -2.56 27.65
C PHE A 549 10.52 -3.81 26.89
N GLN A 550 11.41 -4.77 26.59
CA GLN A 550 11.01 -6.07 26.03
C GLN A 550 10.01 -6.83 26.93
N ASP A 551 10.09 -6.63 28.25
CA ASP A 551 9.14 -7.20 29.21
C ASP A 551 7.82 -6.41 29.31
N PHE A 552 7.84 -5.12 28.92
CA PHE A 552 6.67 -4.23 28.97
C PHE A 552 5.94 -4.17 27.62
N ARG A 553 4.70 -4.66 27.58
CA ARG A 553 3.89 -4.69 26.34
C ARG A 553 3.28 -3.33 26.02
N CYS A 554 4.09 -2.40 25.51
CA CYS A 554 3.60 -1.13 24.97
C CYS A 554 2.55 -1.33 23.86
N GLN A 555 2.61 -2.46 23.16
CA GLN A 555 1.58 -2.87 22.20
C GLN A 555 0.19 -2.93 22.87
N ASP A 556 0.07 -3.56 24.04
CA ASP A 556 -1.20 -3.65 24.77
C ASP A 556 -1.67 -2.26 25.23
N LEU A 557 -0.73 -1.40 25.63
CA LEU A 557 -1.02 -0.01 26.01
C LEU A 557 -1.53 0.82 24.81
N LEU A 558 -0.87 0.76 23.67
CA LEU A 558 -1.28 1.48 22.46
C LEU A 558 -2.62 0.96 21.94
N THR A 559 -2.79 -0.37 21.93
CA THR A 559 -4.02 -1.02 21.46
C THR A 559 -5.20 -0.72 22.38
N SER A 560 -5.00 -0.71 23.70
CA SER A 560 -6.04 -0.33 24.67
C SER A 560 -6.48 1.14 24.53
N HIS A 561 -5.63 1.99 23.94
CA HIS A 561 -5.92 3.38 23.62
C HIS A 561 -6.32 3.61 22.15
N GLN A 562 -6.70 2.53 21.44
CA GLN A 562 -7.19 2.56 20.06
C GLN A 562 -6.18 3.08 19.03
N ILE A 563 -4.88 3.14 19.36
CA ILE A 563 -3.84 3.43 18.37
C ILE A 563 -3.55 2.14 17.61
N GLU A 564 -3.64 2.21 16.29
CA GLU A 564 -3.29 1.08 15.45
C GLU A 564 -1.78 0.93 15.34
N LEU A 565 -1.30 -0.29 15.51
CA LEU A 565 0.13 -0.59 15.43
C LEU A 565 0.63 -0.75 13.98
N THR A 566 -0.27 -0.71 13.01
CA THR A 566 0.08 -0.80 11.59
C THR A 566 0.91 0.42 11.19
N ASN A 567 2.12 0.17 10.67
CA ASN A 567 3.08 1.19 10.24
C ASN A 567 3.52 2.18 11.34
N LEU A 568 3.69 1.71 12.57
CA LEU A 568 4.19 2.52 13.68
C LEU A 568 5.59 3.09 13.38
N THR A 569 5.71 4.42 13.36
CA THR A 569 6.98 5.12 13.17
C THR A 569 7.50 5.68 14.49
N ALA A 570 8.82 5.78 14.63
CA ALA A 570 9.47 6.35 15.80
C ALA A 570 10.43 7.46 15.38
N THR A 571 10.42 8.57 16.12
CA THR A 571 11.30 9.72 15.87
C THR A 571 11.83 10.28 17.18
N PHE A 572 13.14 10.48 17.26
CA PHE A 572 13.78 11.15 18.37
C PHE A 572 13.53 12.65 18.29
N VAL A 573 13.03 13.22 19.39
CA VAL A 573 12.90 14.67 19.55
C VAL A 573 14.03 15.24 20.40
N ARG A 574 14.42 14.50 21.43
CA ARG A 574 15.59 14.77 22.28
C ARG A 574 16.28 13.46 22.57
N ASP A 575 17.48 13.53 23.12
CA ASP A 575 18.27 12.35 23.48
C ASP A 575 17.49 11.34 24.35
N ASN A 576 16.59 11.83 25.22
CA ASN A 576 15.78 11.01 26.13
C ASN A 576 14.27 11.02 25.85
N ARG A 577 13.84 11.47 24.66
CA ARG A 577 12.42 11.53 24.28
C ARG A 577 12.17 11.02 22.87
N LEU A 578 11.24 10.09 22.79
CA LEU A 578 10.81 9.47 21.54
C LEU A 578 9.33 9.80 21.30
N ILE A 579 8.97 10.09 20.05
CA ILE A 579 7.58 10.10 19.63
C ILE A 579 7.33 8.89 18.75
N LEU A 580 6.35 8.09 19.15
CA LEU A 580 5.76 7.04 18.35
C LEU A 580 4.52 7.61 17.68
N SER A 581 4.37 7.40 16.38
CA SER A 581 3.22 7.84 15.62
C SER A 581 2.69 6.73 14.74
N SER A 582 1.36 6.63 14.70
CA SER A 582 0.61 5.88 13.70
C SER A 582 -0.31 6.85 12.96
N TYR A 583 -1.05 6.38 11.97
CA TYR A 583 -1.98 7.25 11.25
C TYR A 583 -3.13 7.78 12.13
N ASN A 584 -3.45 7.13 13.26
CA ASN A 584 -4.57 7.47 14.12
C ASN A 584 -4.19 7.85 15.57
N GLY A 585 -2.92 8.18 15.80
CA GLY A 585 -2.51 8.65 17.11
C GLY A 585 -1.02 8.87 17.30
N LEU A 586 -0.70 9.59 18.38
CA LEU A 586 0.65 9.91 18.82
C LEU A 586 0.87 9.41 20.25
N CYS A 587 2.06 8.91 20.53
CA CYS A 587 2.52 8.53 21.86
C CYS A 587 3.91 9.11 22.10
N VAL A 588 4.05 9.93 23.14
CA VAL A 588 5.34 10.45 23.59
C VAL A 588 5.88 9.53 24.68
N VAL A 589 7.09 9.04 24.49
CA VAL A 589 7.80 8.15 25.40
C VAL A 589 9.00 8.88 25.99
N ARG A 590 9.12 8.83 27.33
CA ARG A 590 10.30 9.30 28.06
C ARG A 590 11.21 8.12 28.36
N LEU A 591 12.47 8.19 27.91
CA LEU A 591 13.41 7.07 28.00
C LEU A 591 14.13 6.96 29.35
N GLU A 592 14.15 8.04 30.13
CA GLU A 592 14.82 8.11 31.45
C GLU A 592 14.12 7.27 32.53
N HIS A 593 12.82 7.02 32.36
CA HIS A 593 12.02 6.33 33.36
C HIS A 593 11.63 4.95 32.82
N ILE A 594 12.10 3.91 33.51
CA ILE A 594 11.74 2.52 33.20
C ILE A 594 10.36 2.28 33.84
N PRO A 595 9.35 1.82 33.08
CA PRO A 595 8.04 1.54 33.67
C PRO A 595 8.16 0.41 34.70
N GLU A 596 7.89 0.71 35.97
CA GLU A 596 7.71 -0.32 37.00
C GLU A 596 6.33 -0.98 36.83
N SER A 597 6.25 -2.30 37.07
CA SER A 597 5.01 -3.05 36.93
C SER A 597 3.99 -2.60 37.99
N GLY A 598 2.95 -1.89 37.56
CA GLY A 598 1.80 -1.54 38.41
C GLY A 598 1.61 -0.05 38.75
N GLU A 599 2.30 0.87 38.07
CA GLU A 599 2.06 2.30 38.28
C GLU A 599 0.63 2.72 37.88
N LEU A 600 0.00 3.48 38.78
CA LEU A 600 -1.43 3.79 38.83
C LEU A 600 -1.95 4.56 37.61
N GLU A 601 -3.04 4.05 37.06
CA GLU A 601 -3.77 4.58 35.91
C GLU A 601 -4.52 5.88 36.25
N THR A 602 -4.21 6.98 35.57
CA THR A 602 -5.09 8.17 35.57
C THR A 602 -5.66 8.42 34.18
N ARG A 603 -6.96 8.14 34.02
CA ARG A 603 -7.72 8.43 32.79
C ARG A 603 -8.40 9.79 32.95
N SER A 604 -8.06 10.74 32.08
CA SER A 604 -8.85 11.98 31.95
C SER A 604 -9.60 11.99 30.62
N LYS A 605 -10.92 12.22 30.69
CA LYS A 605 -11.79 12.39 29.53
C LYS A 605 -12.09 13.88 29.39
N LYS A 606 -11.81 14.46 28.22
CA LYS A 606 -12.21 15.82 27.91
C LYS A 606 -13.10 15.81 26.67
N ARG A 607 -14.32 16.32 26.80
CA ARG A 607 -15.21 16.54 25.65
C ARG A 607 -14.88 17.91 25.07
N ILE A 608 -14.56 17.94 23.78
CA ILE A 608 -14.31 19.19 23.06
C ILE A 608 -15.24 19.24 21.85
N LYS A 609 -15.94 20.37 21.69
CA LYS A 609 -16.69 20.68 20.47
C LYS A 609 -15.75 21.38 19.50
N ILE A 610 -15.55 20.80 18.32
CA ILE A 610 -14.84 21.42 17.20
C ILE A 610 -15.76 21.30 16.00
N ALA A 611 -16.13 22.43 15.41
CA ALA A 611 -16.95 22.51 14.18
C ALA A 611 -18.21 21.62 14.21
N GLU A 612 -19.13 21.90 15.15
CA GLU A 612 -20.44 21.24 15.32
C GLU A 612 -20.45 19.75 15.71
N GLU A 613 -19.32 19.04 15.64
CA GLU A 613 -19.17 17.67 16.13
C GLU A 613 -18.65 17.58 17.58
N GLU A 614 -19.23 16.68 18.37
CA GLU A 614 -18.71 16.33 19.69
C GLU A 614 -17.60 15.28 19.57
N ARG A 615 -16.34 15.67 19.79
CA ARG A 615 -15.22 14.71 19.88
C ARG A 615 -14.89 14.41 21.35
N ILE A 616 -14.77 13.11 21.67
CA ILE A 616 -14.31 12.64 22.97
C ILE A 616 -12.79 12.47 22.89
N GLN A 617 -12.06 13.29 23.65
CA GLN A 617 -10.61 13.23 23.73
C GLN A 617 -10.19 12.39 24.93
N TYR A 618 -9.35 11.38 24.67
CA TYR A 618 -8.72 10.56 25.69
C TYR A 618 -7.28 11.01 25.89
N HIS A 619 -6.92 11.36 27.12
CA HIS A 619 -5.53 11.59 27.49
C HIS A 619 -5.12 10.55 28.52
N PHE A 620 -4.05 9.84 28.20
CA PHE A 620 -3.37 8.94 29.12
C PHE A 620 -2.10 9.61 29.64
N HIS A 621 -1.92 9.53 30.95
CA HIS A 621 -0.71 9.94 31.65
C HIS A 621 -0.28 8.77 32.54
N ALA A 622 0.73 8.04 32.09
CA ALA A 622 1.68 7.40 33.00
C ALA A 622 2.91 8.32 33.06
N ASP A 623 3.76 8.20 34.08
CA ASP A 623 4.94 9.06 34.21
C ASP A 623 5.87 9.02 32.97
N ASN A 624 5.79 7.91 32.21
CA ASN A 624 6.68 7.59 31.10
C ASN A 624 6.01 7.71 29.72
N PHE A 625 4.68 7.68 29.66
CA PHE A 625 3.90 7.68 28.41
C PHE A 625 2.82 8.75 28.41
N LYS A 626 2.77 9.52 27.32
CA LYS A 626 1.68 10.44 27.05
C LYS A 626 1.06 10.14 25.70
N ILE A 627 -0.18 9.66 25.70
CA ILE A 627 -0.90 9.22 24.50
C ILE A 627 -1.96 10.26 24.12
N SER A 628 -2.05 10.57 22.83
CA SER A 628 -3.09 11.40 22.24
C SER A 628 -3.70 10.73 21.01
N SER A 629 -5.00 10.48 21.06
CA SER A 629 -5.83 10.05 19.92
C SER A 629 -6.61 11.22 19.28
N GLN A 630 -6.21 12.46 19.57
CA GLN A 630 -6.82 13.65 18.99
C GLN A 630 -6.58 13.74 17.48
N TYR A 631 -5.39 13.30 17.06
CA TYR A 631 -4.90 13.39 15.69
C TYR A 631 -5.25 12.11 14.95
N ASN A 632 -6.00 12.26 13.87
CA ASN A 632 -6.42 11.17 13.00
C ASN A 632 -6.04 11.52 11.57
N SER A 633 -5.64 10.52 10.80
CA SER A 633 -5.14 10.67 9.44
C SER A 633 -3.81 11.42 9.33
N ILE A 634 -2.87 11.06 10.20
CA ILE A 634 -1.49 11.56 10.17
C ILE A 634 -0.78 10.99 8.94
N LEU A 635 -0.33 11.88 8.05
CA LEU A 635 0.49 11.54 6.89
C LEU A 635 1.97 11.49 7.24
N ALA A 636 2.44 12.50 7.99
CA ALA A 636 3.84 12.60 8.37
C ALA A 636 3.98 13.32 9.71
N LEU A 637 4.97 12.89 10.49
CA LEU A 637 5.47 13.60 11.65
C LEU A 637 6.96 13.84 11.42
N VAL A 638 7.36 15.11 11.38
CA VAL A 638 8.75 15.49 11.13
C VAL A 638 9.26 16.35 12.27
N HIS A 639 10.39 15.97 12.84
CA HIS A 639 11.08 16.73 13.86
C HIS A 639 11.77 17.95 13.24
N ILE A 640 11.50 19.15 13.77
CA ILE A 640 12.13 20.40 13.34
C ILE A 640 13.22 20.77 14.34
N SER A 641 12.85 20.98 15.61
CA SER A 641 13.77 21.40 16.66
C SER A 641 13.37 20.79 18.00
N GLU A 642 14.19 20.99 19.04
CA GLU A 642 13.92 20.45 20.38
C GLU A 642 12.55 20.83 20.96
N GLU A 643 11.93 21.89 20.44
CA GLU A 643 10.64 22.41 20.87
C GLU A 643 9.57 22.38 19.78
N GLU A 644 9.91 22.13 18.52
CA GLU A 644 8.97 22.21 17.38
C GLU A 644 8.93 20.91 16.58
N ALA A 645 7.72 20.46 16.22
CA ALA A 645 7.51 19.42 15.21
C ALA A 645 6.45 19.85 14.21
N LEU A 646 6.54 19.30 13.00
CA LEU A 646 5.51 19.38 11.98
C LEU A 646 4.66 18.10 12.03
N LEU A 647 3.37 18.25 12.25
CA LEU A 647 2.36 17.22 12.01
C LEU A 647 1.62 17.56 10.72
N VAL A 648 1.70 16.66 9.76
CA VAL A 648 0.91 16.75 8.53
C VAL A 648 -0.27 15.80 8.64
N GLU A 649 -1.47 16.35 8.54
CA GLU A 649 -2.72 15.61 8.55
C GLU A 649 -3.40 15.71 7.19
N ARG A 650 -4.19 14.70 6.85
CA ARG A 650 -5.14 14.77 5.74
C ARG A 650 -6.46 14.13 6.18
N PRO A 651 -7.41 14.93 6.68
CA PRO A 651 -8.66 14.42 7.23
C PRO A 651 -9.38 13.51 6.23
N TRP A 652 -9.88 12.37 6.72
CA TRP A 652 -10.54 11.38 5.87
C TRP A 652 -11.81 11.94 5.20
N GLU A 653 -12.51 12.83 5.89
CA GLU A 653 -13.72 13.49 5.38
C GLU A 653 -13.43 14.37 4.16
N GLU A 654 -12.22 14.93 4.06
CA GLU A 654 -11.82 15.71 2.88
C GLU A 654 -11.47 14.81 1.71
N ILE A 655 -10.72 13.72 1.95
CA ILE A 655 -10.45 12.67 0.94
C ILE A 655 -11.76 12.15 0.33
N GLN A 656 -12.78 11.94 1.18
CA GLN A 656 -14.07 11.42 0.74
C GLN A 656 -14.82 12.35 -0.21
N LYS A 657 -14.64 13.68 -0.10
CA LYS A 657 -15.29 14.65 -1.00
C LYS A 657 -14.76 14.59 -2.42
N GLU A 658 -13.55 14.06 -2.61
CA GLU A 658 -12.90 13.92 -3.92
C GLU A 658 -13.19 12.57 -4.58
N PHE A 659 -13.86 11.64 -3.90
CA PHE A 659 -14.29 10.40 -4.52
C PHE A 659 -15.39 10.64 -5.55
N PRO A 660 -15.49 9.76 -6.58
CA PRO A 660 -16.60 9.81 -7.52
C PRO A 660 -17.94 9.71 -6.77
N SER A 661 -19.02 10.18 -7.41
CA SER A 661 -20.35 10.06 -6.81
C SER A 661 -20.69 8.61 -6.50
N GLU A 662 -21.12 8.35 -5.26
CA GLU A 662 -21.66 7.06 -4.86
C GLU A 662 -22.92 6.71 -5.66
N LEU A 663 -23.20 5.42 -5.83
CA LEU A 663 -24.47 4.96 -6.37
C LEU A 663 -25.62 5.52 -5.52
N PHE A 664 -26.53 6.29 -6.15
CA PHE A 664 -27.64 6.93 -5.45
C PHE A 664 -28.53 5.90 -4.78
N ARG A 665 -28.91 6.16 -3.52
CA ARG A 665 -29.81 5.29 -2.74
C ARG A 665 -30.83 6.11 -1.98
N GLU A 666 -32.06 5.66 -2.03
CA GLU A 666 -33.11 6.14 -1.13
C GLU A 666 -32.86 5.57 0.27
N LYS A 667 -32.46 6.44 1.21
CA LYS A 667 -32.46 6.09 2.64
C LYS A 667 -33.88 6.27 3.16
N TYR A 668 -34.64 5.17 3.19
CA TYR A 668 -35.88 5.13 3.95
C TYR A 668 -35.54 5.19 5.45
N GLY A 669 -36.19 6.10 6.17
CA GLY A 669 -35.86 6.49 7.55
C GLY A 669 -35.61 5.29 8.48
N THR A 670 -34.52 5.37 9.22
CA THR A 670 -34.13 4.43 10.29
C THR A 670 -35.00 4.54 11.51
#